data_AF-A0A1Y4U4S1-F1
#
_entry.id   AF-A0A1Y4U4S1-F1
#
_cell.length_a   1.000
_cell.length_b   1.000
_cell.length_c   1.000
_cell.angle_alpha   90.00
_cell.angle_beta   90.00
_cell.angle_gamma   90.00
#
_symmetry.space_group_name_H-M   'P 1'
#
loop_
_entity.id
_entity.type
_entity.pdbx_description
1 polymer ?
#
loop_
_entity_poly.entity_id
_entity_poly.type
_entity_poly.pdbx_seq_one_letter_code
_entity_poly.pdbx_strand_id
1 'polypeptide(L)'
;MKKTGWMLLAALFAIASTGFVSCKDSEEVDKQNTLSVKPMSDISFKADGNEDVVLTVETDAESWSVEKSDWITTVKEGNTLKVNAQANTSESLRPGRITISAGNAQPVRINVTQDAVEEGEIVLGVAPSDPLAFEATGNQAVKLTVTTNAPDWSFTYPEAWMTASREGNTLTVNALDNEGDARVGQIVVSTSEGEKSVKIAVTQKAGDGDSGDVEAVTGSLSSADELKIEFPAENPQAVVKTLTFTLEKAVSNDVQVMISFDERRVEEYNFDNGTEYEVFPAEALSVANDGLMTIEKGETSASIEVTVSPSDELAYVTTYMIPLQAVAKTEGLTIKSDAAYVDLFVSKANSKKIRNICYFEVNDCNPLNALEYVLEDGQPFFDAVVLFAGNINWDASKQKVYMSANPNIQALLDNSETLLQPLRKKGIKVLLDILGNHDQAGVAGLSDYGCEQFGRELAQICYDYKLDGIGFDDEYSNYGYSTTQWFTAPSSKQAARLLYETKKAMKELCPWETWIHLYYLGYIGPGLPSVTIDGVEHQPGEFVDNVCADYGGAASPVKGMDLSGCAGYSVQLNYSQTMSADRAKQLMERGYGWIMWFAFDPSGTGTVGNNRTHSLQQFRNMAQGCYGQNVLDPKNVYNKLGEGSYDPNPHPIN
;
A
#
# COMPACT_ATOMS: atom_id res chain seq x y z
N MET A 1 0.77 -15.88 -81.40
CA MET A 1 0.76 -17.31 -81.00
C MET A 1 0.22 -17.40 -79.57
N LYS A 2 -0.64 -18.40 -79.31
CA LYS A 2 -1.09 -19.04 -78.05
C LYS A 2 -0.33 -18.62 -76.76
N LYS A 3 -0.87 -18.55 -75.54
CA LYS A 3 -2.18 -18.88 -74.92
C LYS A 3 -2.06 -18.44 -73.43
N THR A 4 -3.19 -18.01 -72.82
CA THR A 4 -3.62 -18.15 -71.40
C THR A 4 -2.70 -17.71 -70.23
N GLY A 5 -3.19 -17.04 -69.19
CA GLY A 5 -4.56 -16.64 -68.88
C GLY A 5 -4.70 -16.15 -67.43
N TRP A 6 -5.74 -15.33 -67.24
CA TRP A 6 -6.51 -15.05 -66.01
C TRP A 6 -5.79 -14.39 -64.83
N MET A 7 -6.36 -13.46 -64.08
CA MET A 7 -7.64 -12.72 -63.98
C MET A 7 -7.42 -11.91 -62.67
N LEU A 8 -7.95 -10.73 -62.38
CA LEU A 8 -8.68 -9.70 -63.11
C LEU A 8 -8.67 -8.49 -62.13
N LEU A 9 -8.30 -7.34 -62.68
CA LEU A 9 -8.80 -5.97 -62.48
C LEU A 9 -9.63 -5.63 -61.22
N ALA A 10 -9.31 -4.55 -60.48
CA ALA A 10 -9.47 -3.11 -60.86
C ALA A 10 -10.95 -2.68 -60.92
N ALA A 11 -11.36 -1.45 -60.62
CA ALA A 11 -10.74 -0.27 -60.03
C ALA A 11 -11.88 0.70 -59.67
N LEU A 12 -11.48 1.73 -58.94
CA LEU A 12 -12.19 2.92 -58.49
C LEU A 12 -13.06 3.68 -59.52
N PHE A 13 -14.15 4.22 -58.95
CA PHE A 13 -14.76 5.57 -59.07
C PHE A 13 -15.37 6.09 -60.38
N ALA A 14 -16.63 6.55 -60.24
CA ALA A 14 -17.21 7.67 -61.01
C ALA A 14 -18.35 8.40 -60.24
N ILE A 15 -18.10 9.65 -59.87
CA ILE A 15 -18.84 10.94 -60.03
C ILE A 15 -20.40 11.02 -59.89
N ALA A 16 -20.82 11.86 -58.91
CA ALA A 16 -21.93 12.85 -58.79
C ALA A 16 -23.35 12.66 -59.38
N SER A 17 -24.40 12.88 -58.56
CA SER A 17 -25.33 14.06 -58.59
C SER A 17 -26.66 13.86 -57.80
N THR A 18 -27.01 14.91 -57.04
CA THR A 18 -28.32 15.42 -56.53
C THR A 18 -29.56 14.52 -56.32
N GLY A 19 -30.16 14.63 -55.12
CA GLY A 19 -31.58 14.40 -54.87
C GLY A 19 -31.97 14.59 -53.39
N PHE A 20 -32.62 15.72 -53.04
CA PHE A 20 -33.28 15.92 -51.76
C PHE A 20 -34.69 15.31 -51.80
N VAL A 21 -35.00 14.27 -51.02
CA VAL A 21 -36.39 13.93 -50.61
C VAL A 21 -36.39 13.20 -49.24
N SER A 22 -37.08 13.82 -48.29
CA SER A 22 -37.94 13.29 -47.21
C SER A 22 -37.46 12.15 -46.31
N CYS A 23 -37.37 12.45 -45.00
CA CYS A 23 -37.38 11.48 -43.91
C CYS A 23 -38.61 10.57 -43.99
N LYS A 24 -38.40 9.25 -43.84
CA LYS A 24 -39.17 8.38 -42.96
C LYS A 24 -38.42 7.08 -42.65
N ASP A 25 -38.40 6.81 -41.35
CA ASP A 25 -38.18 5.55 -40.64
C ASP A 25 -36.81 4.88 -40.83
N SER A 26 -35.89 5.24 -39.93
CA SER A 26 -34.69 4.47 -39.61
C SER A 26 -35.09 3.10 -39.09
N GLU A 27 -34.58 2.05 -39.74
CA GLU A 27 -34.48 0.71 -39.18
C GLU A 27 -33.83 0.80 -37.80
N GLU A 28 -34.51 0.29 -36.76
CA GLU A 28 -33.89 0.05 -35.45
C GLU A 28 -32.77 -0.96 -35.66
N VAL A 29 -31.54 -0.46 -35.71
CA VAL A 29 -30.35 -1.30 -35.51
C VAL A 29 -30.41 -1.72 -34.05
N ASP A 30 -30.67 -2.99 -33.77
CA ASP A 30 -30.62 -3.56 -32.42
C ASP A 30 -29.36 -3.04 -31.73
N LYS A 31 -29.55 -2.17 -30.72
CA LYS A 31 -28.44 -1.59 -29.98
C LYS A 31 -27.66 -2.75 -29.35
N GLN A 32 -26.38 -2.86 -29.66
CA GLN A 32 -25.52 -3.86 -29.04
C GLN A 32 -25.34 -3.51 -27.55
N ASN A 33 -25.64 -4.46 -26.68
CA ASN A 33 -25.47 -4.31 -25.24
C ASN A 33 -23.98 -4.15 -24.87
N THR A 34 -23.73 -3.38 -23.83
CA THR A 34 -22.41 -3.27 -23.20
C THR A 34 -22.29 -4.30 -22.09
N LEU A 35 -21.10 -4.87 -21.93
CA LEU A 35 -20.75 -5.74 -20.80
C LEU A 35 -19.29 -5.52 -20.44
N SER A 36 -19.02 -5.11 -19.21
CA SER A 36 -17.68 -5.03 -18.64
C SER A 36 -17.66 -5.64 -17.25
N VAL A 37 -16.56 -6.31 -16.93
CA VAL A 37 -16.35 -6.97 -15.64
C VAL A 37 -15.06 -6.42 -15.04
N LYS A 38 -15.09 -6.06 -13.75
CA LYS A 38 -13.93 -5.52 -13.03
C LYS A 38 -13.70 -6.30 -11.73
N PRO A 39 -12.46 -6.69 -11.40
CA PRO A 39 -11.29 -6.64 -12.27
C PRO A 39 -11.41 -7.58 -13.49
N MET A 40 -10.73 -7.25 -14.60
CA MET A 40 -10.64 -8.11 -15.80
C MET A 40 -9.27 -8.80 -15.81
N SER A 41 -9.05 -9.67 -14.84
CA SER A 41 -7.85 -10.49 -14.69
C SER A 41 -8.23 -11.95 -14.52
N ASP A 42 -7.30 -12.85 -14.87
CA ASP A 42 -7.43 -14.27 -14.50
C ASP A 42 -7.45 -14.40 -12.97
N ILE A 43 -8.14 -15.43 -12.47
CA ILE A 43 -8.30 -15.71 -11.04
C ILE A 43 -7.42 -16.90 -10.67
N SER A 44 -6.67 -16.79 -9.57
CA SER A 44 -5.91 -17.92 -9.02
C SER A 44 -6.33 -18.19 -7.57
N PHE A 45 -6.67 -19.44 -7.28
CA PHE A 45 -7.02 -19.93 -5.95
C PHE A 45 -5.95 -20.88 -5.42
N LYS A 46 -5.75 -20.90 -4.11
CA LYS A 46 -5.00 -21.94 -3.39
C LYS A 46 -5.79 -23.26 -3.38
N ALA A 47 -5.13 -24.35 -2.97
CA ALA A 47 -5.77 -25.66 -2.84
C ALA A 47 -6.99 -25.64 -1.91
N ASP A 48 -6.96 -24.89 -0.81
CA ASP A 48 -8.10 -24.61 0.08
C ASP A 48 -7.96 -23.24 0.77
N GLY A 49 -8.89 -22.91 1.67
CA GLY A 49 -8.82 -21.67 2.46
C GLY A 49 -8.91 -20.39 1.62
N ASN A 50 -9.66 -20.44 0.51
CA ASN A 50 -9.80 -19.33 -0.42
C ASN A 50 -10.87 -18.33 0.02
N GLU A 51 -10.59 -17.05 -0.21
CA GLU A 51 -11.57 -15.97 -0.08
C GLU A 51 -12.32 -15.73 -1.40
N ASP A 52 -13.48 -15.09 -1.31
CA ASP A 52 -14.28 -14.75 -2.47
C ASP A 52 -13.59 -13.68 -3.32
N VAL A 53 -13.33 -13.99 -4.58
CA VAL A 53 -12.97 -12.97 -5.57
C VAL A 53 -14.24 -12.26 -6.03
N VAL A 54 -14.31 -10.97 -5.74
CA VAL A 54 -15.47 -10.14 -6.04
C VAL A 54 -15.32 -9.49 -7.42
N LEU A 55 -16.24 -9.78 -8.33
CA LEU A 55 -16.31 -9.19 -9.66
C LEU A 55 -17.50 -8.25 -9.78
N THR A 56 -17.28 -7.02 -10.21
CA THR A 56 -18.34 -6.06 -10.56
C THR A 56 -18.71 -6.20 -12.03
N VAL A 57 -19.97 -6.47 -12.31
CA VAL A 57 -20.55 -6.62 -13.65
C VAL A 57 -21.34 -5.36 -14.02
N GLU A 58 -20.82 -4.59 -14.98
CA GLU A 58 -21.49 -3.42 -15.54
C GLU A 58 -22.07 -3.78 -16.91
N THR A 59 -23.39 -3.65 -17.07
CA THR A 59 -24.07 -3.92 -18.34
C THR A 59 -25.32 -3.05 -18.49
N ASP A 60 -25.67 -2.72 -19.73
CA ASP A 60 -26.94 -2.08 -20.07
C ASP A 60 -28.05 -3.07 -20.47
N ALA A 61 -27.78 -4.38 -20.37
CA ALA A 61 -28.78 -5.42 -20.57
C ALA A 61 -29.69 -5.57 -19.32
N GLU A 62 -30.95 -5.98 -19.52
CA GLU A 62 -31.91 -6.20 -18.42
C GLU A 62 -31.46 -7.27 -17.42
N SER A 63 -30.67 -8.25 -17.88
CA SER A 63 -30.13 -9.30 -17.03
C SER A 63 -28.81 -9.86 -17.57
N TRP A 64 -28.06 -10.49 -16.66
CA TRP A 64 -26.82 -11.20 -16.96
C TRP A 64 -26.77 -12.55 -16.25
N SER A 65 -26.01 -13.48 -16.81
CA SER A 65 -25.89 -14.87 -16.38
C SER A 65 -24.42 -15.29 -16.28
N VAL A 66 -24.18 -16.39 -15.56
CA VAL A 66 -22.84 -16.95 -15.32
C VAL A 66 -22.84 -18.43 -15.60
N GLU A 67 -21.91 -18.87 -16.43
CA GLU A 67 -21.53 -20.27 -16.59
C GLU A 67 -20.15 -20.47 -15.98
N LYS A 68 -19.96 -21.56 -15.24
CA LYS A 68 -18.70 -21.84 -14.53
C LYS A 68 -18.36 -23.32 -14.54
N SER A 69 -17.09 -23.65 -14.32
CA SER A 69 -16.68 -25.03 -14.03
C SER A 69 -17.28 -25.52 -12.71
N ASP A 70 -17.58 -26.82 -12.60
CA ASP A 70 -18.38 -27.37 -11.49
C ASP A 70 -17.77 -27.16 -10.09
N TRP A 71 -16.44 -27.05 -10.03
CA TRP A 71 -15.69 -26.83 -8.79
C TRP A 71 -15.60 -25.37 -8.37
N ILE A 72 -15.93 -24.43 -9.26
CA ILE A 72 -16.01 -23.00 -8.94
C ILE A 72 -17.36 -22.78 -8.26
N THR A 73 -17.42 -22.00 -7.20
CA THR A 73 -18.66 -21.54 -6.57
C THR A 73 -18.88 -20.07 -6.91
N THR A 74 -20.14 -19.65 -7.03
CA THR A 74 -20.48 -18.26 -7.34
C THR A 74 -21.74 -17.83 -6.63
N VAL A 75 -21.72 -16.63 -6.06
CA VAL A 75 -22.90 -15.97 -5.49
C VAL A 75 -23.15 -14.67 -6.24
N LYS A 76 -24.38 -14.49 -6.74
CA LYS A 76 -24.79 -13.30 -7.49
C LYS A 76 -25.59 -12.37 -6.58
N GLU A 77 -25.10 -11.15 -6.40
CA GLU A 77 -25.72 -10.11 -5.57
C GLU A 77 -25.80 -8.80 -6.37
N GLY A 78 -26.96 -8.47 -6.93
CA GLY A 78 -27.15 -7.28 -7.75
C GLY A 78 -26.24 -7.28 -9.00
N ASN A 79 -25.30 -6.32 -9.04
CA ASN A 79 -24.28 -6.20 -10.09
C ASN A 79 -22.95 -6.85 -9.72
N THR A 80 -22.88 -7.59 -8.62
CA THR A 80 -21.66 -8.23 -8.12
C THR A 80 -21.75 -9.75 -8.27
N LEU A 81 -20.63 -10.37 -8.65
CA LEU A 81 -20.42 -11.81 -8.67
C LEU A 81 -19.27 -12.17 -7.72
N LYS A 82 -19.56 -12.79 -6.59
CA LYS A 82 -18.54 -13.41 -5.75
C LYS A 82 -18.17 -14.76 -6.34
N VAL A 83 -16.88 -15.04 -6.47
CA VAL A 83 -16.32 -16.24 -7.08
C VAL A 83 -15.39 -16.92 -6.08
N ASN A 84 -15.55 -18.23 -5.88
CA ASN A 84 -14.64 -19.01 -5.03
C ASN A 84 -14.45 -20.42 -5.64
N ALA A 85 -13.70 -21.28 -4.96
CA ALA A 85 -13.38 -22.63 -5.39
C ALA A 85 -13.57 -23.66 -4.27
N GLN A 86 -14.17 -24.79 -4.60
CA GLN A 86 -14.15 -25.98 -3.74
C GLN A 86 -12.71 -26.45 -3.54
N ALA A 87 -12.39 -26.96 -2.35
CA ALA A 87 -11.04 -27.44 -2.04
C ALA A 87 -10.54 -28.48 -3.07
N ASN A 88 -9.29 -28.33 -3.50
CA ASN A 88 -8.59 -29.26 -4.38
C ASN A 88 -7.74 -30.21 -3.54
N THR A 89 -8.13 -31.49 -3.52
CA THR A 89 -7.41 -32.55 -2.80
C THR A 89 -6.36 -33.25 -3.67
N SER A 90 -6.19 -32.83 -4.93
CA SER A 90 -5.27 -33.48 -5.87
C SER A 90 -3.93 -32.75 -5.96
N GLU A 91 -2.87 -33.51 -6.20
CA GLU A 91 -1.51 -33.00 -6.48
C GLU A 91 -1.39 -32.42 -7.91
N SER A 92 -2.52 -32.06 -8.53
CA SER A 92 -2.57 -31.49 -9.88
C SER A 92 -3.30 -30.17 -9.86
N LEU A 93 -2.69 -29.18 -10.53
CA LEU A 93 -3.32 -27.88 -10.76
C LEU A 93 -4.63 -28.07 -11.52
N ARG A 94 -5.67 -27.37 -11.06
CA ARG A 94 -7.03 -27.50 -11.57
C ARG A 94 -7.41 -26.26 -12.39
N PRO A 95 -7.45 -26.35 -13.73
CA PRO A 95 -7.89 -25.25 -14.58
C PRO A 95 -9.42 -25.21 -14.69
N GLY A 96 -9.96 -24.01 -14.89
CA GLY A 96 -11.39 -23.74 -14.98
C GLY A 96 -11.65 -22.41 -15.67
N ARG A 97 -12.94 -22.12 -15.85
CA ARG A 97 -13.39 -20.92 -16.55
C ARG A 97 -14.73 -20.44 -16.03
N ILE A 98 -14.89 -19.12 -16.03
CA ILE A 98 -16.15 -18.41 -15.84
C ILE A 98 -16.49 -17.68 -17.13
N THR A 99 -17.75 -17.76 -17.55
CA THR A 99 -18.29 -17.02 -18.69
C THR A 99 -19.49 -16.21 -18.23
N ILE A 100 -19.38 -14.89 -18.34
CA ILE A 100 -20.44 -13.93 -17.99
C ILE A 100 -21.08 -13.44 -19.29
N SER A 101 -22.40 -13.57 -19.39
CA SER A 101 -23.17 -13.19 -20.59
C SER A 101 -24.29 -12.22 -20.23
N ALA A 102 -24.51 -11.18 -21.05
CA ALA A 102 -25.54 -10.17 -20.84
C ALA A 102 -26.15 -9.73 -22.19
N GLY A 103 -27.44 -9.99 -22.40
CA GLY A 103 -28.13 -9.65 -23.65
C GLY A 103 -27.43 -10.17 -24.91
N ASN A 104 -27.22 -9.30 -25.91
CA ASN A 104 -26.45 -9.59 -27.12
C ASN A 104 -24.98 -9.11 -27.09
N ALA A 105 -24.47 -8.75 -25.90
CA ALA A 105 -23.06 -8.36 -25.71
C ALA A 105 -22.12 -9.55 -25.95
N GLN A 106 -20.85 -9.27 -26.28
CA GLN A 106 -19.82 -10.32 -26.32
C GLN A 106 -19.58 -10.84 -24.89
N PRO A 107 -19.68 -12.16 -24.64
CA PRO A 107 -19.46 -12.72 -23.31
C PRO A 107 -18.05 -12.47 -22.80
N VAL A 108 -17.93 -12.11 -21.52
CA VAL A 108 -16.63 -11.99 -20.84
C VAL A 108 -16.23 -13.36 -20.30
N ARG A 109 -15.01 -13.79 -20.61
CA ARG A 109 -14.45 -15.07 -20.17
C ARG A 109 -13.24 -14.83 -19.30
N ILE A 110 -13.25 -15.40 -18.10
CA ILE A 110 -12.18 -15.30 -17.12
C ILE A 110 -11.64 -16.71 -16.89
N ASN A 111 -10.33 -16.91 -17.03
CA ASN A 111 -9.73 -18.18 -16.67
C ASN A 111 -9.55 -18.23 -15.15
N VAL A 112 -9.74 -19.41 -14.59
CA VAL A 112 -9.57 -19.66 -13.17
C VAL A 112 -8.60 -20.83 -13.02
N THR A 113 -7.54 -20.65 -12.26
CA THR A 113 -6.61 -21.72 -11.87
C THR A 113 -6.73 -21.94 -10.38
N GLN A 114 -6.65 -23.20 -9.96
CA GLN A 114 -6.54 -23.56 -8.55
C GLN A 114 -5.32 -24.45 -8.35
N ASP A 115 -4.49 -24.12 -7.37
CA ASP A 115 -3.25 -24.82 -7.10
C ASP A 115 -3.48 -26.30 -6.74
N ALA A 116 -2.47 -27.11 -7.03
CA ALA A 116 -2.37 -28.47 -6.52
C ALA A 116 -2.18 -28.46 -5.00
N VAL A 117 -2.61 -29.52 -4.31
CA VAL A 117 -2.18 -29.74 -2.92
C VAL A 117 -0.68 -30.08 -2.90
N GLU A 118 0.08 -29.48 -1.99
CA GLU A 118 1.48 -29.84 -1.79
C GLU A 118 1.61 -31.22 -1.10
N GLU A 119 2.69 -31.94 -1.38
CA GLU A 119 2.93 -33.27 -0.81
C GLU A 119 2.97 -33.19 0.72
N GLY A 120 2.03 -33.87 1.38
CA GLY A 120 1.90 -33.89 2.84
C GLY A 120 1.03 -32.79 3.45
N GLU A 121 0.47 -31.87 2.64
CA GLU A 121 -0.46 -30.85 3.13
C GLU A 121 -1.90 -31.40 3.28
N ILE A 122 -2.57 -31.05 4.38
CA ILE A 122 -3.99 -31.33 4.57
C ILE A 122 -4.82 -30.17 4.02
N VAL A 123 -5.86 -30.47 3.25
CA VAL A 123 -6.87 -29.50 2.80
C VAL A 123 -8.21 -29.75 3.46
N LEU A 124 -8.98 -28.70 3.73
CA LEU A 124 -10.34 -28.75 4.25
C LEU A 124 -11.21 -27.66 3.62
N GLY A 125 -12.34 -28.05 3.05
CA GLY A 125 -13.39 -27.14 2.57
C GLY A 125 -14.77 -27.63 2.96
N VAL A 126 -15.70 -26.70 3.18
CA VAL A 126 -17.12 -26.99 3.46
C VAL A 126 -17.99 -26.17 2.51
N ALA A 127 -18.96 -26.80 1.84
CA ALA A 127 -19.83 -26.15 0.87
C ALA A 127 -21.32 -26.45 1.12
N PRO A 128 -22.21 -25.45 1.21
CA PRO A 128 -21.90 -24.02 1.24
C PRO A 128 -21.10 -23.62 2.50
N SER A 129 -20.27 -22.58 2.39
CA SER A 129 -19.51 -21.99 3.49
C SER A 129 -20.16 -20.74 4.08
N ASP A 130 -21.25 -20.26 3.46
CA ASP A 130 -21.98 -19.07 3.88
C ASP A 130 -22.60 -19.23 5.28
N PRO A 131 -22.78 -18.12 6.03
CA PRO A 131 -23.53 -18.14 7.28
C PRO A 131 -24.93 -18.74 7.10
N LEU A 132 -25.33 -19.60 8.04
CA LEU A 132 -26.65 -20.23 8.03
C LEU A 132 -27.63 -19.41 8.87
N ALA A 133 -28.80 -19.12 8.32
CA ALA A 133 -29.88 -18.45 9.04
C ALA A 133 -31.11 -19.38 9.14
N PHE A 134 -31.56 -19.61 10.37
CA PHE A 134 -32.75 -20.39 10.68
C PHE A 134 -33.90 -19.49 11.15
N GLU A 135 -35.11 -19.88 10.79
CA GLU A 135 -36.35 -19.28 11.28
C GLU A 135 -36.62 -19.71 12.74
N ALA A 136 -37.55 -19.01 13.38
CA ALA A 136 -37.98 -19.34 14.74
C ALA A 136 -38.58 -20.75 14.81
N THR A 137 -39.41 -21.10 13.83
CA THR A 137 -40.06 -22.42 13.74
C THR A 137 -40.10 -22.93 12.31
N GLY A 138 -40.25 -24.25 12.12
CA GLY A 138 -40.48 -24.84 10.79
C GLY A 138 -39.21 -25.01 9.93
N ASN A 139 -38.04 -25.01 10.56
CA ASN A 139 -36.74 -25.09 9.89
C ASN A 139 -36.57 -26.37 9.07
N GLN A 140 -35.92 -26.23 7.91
CA GLN A 140 -35.51 -27.33 7.05
C GLN A 140 -34.02 -27.61 7.23
N ALA A 141 -33.65 -28.89 7.23
CA ALA A 141 -32.26 -29.28 7.38
C ALA A 141 -31.41 -28.83 6.19
N VAL A 142 -30.24 -28.26 6.48
CA VAL A 142 -29.24 -27.83 5.50
C VAL A 142 -28.15 -28.89 5.38
N LYS A 143 -27.76 -29.23 4.14
CA LYS A 143 -26.69 -30.18 3.87
C LYS A 143 -25.42 -29.44 3.46
N LEU A 144 -24.36 -29.67 4.21
CA LEU A 144 -23.01 -29.16 3.97
C LEU A 144 -22.13 -30.31 3.46
N THR A 145 -21.38 -30.08 2.40
CA THR A 145 -20.43 -31.05 1.83
C THR A 145 -19.03 -30.72 2.31
N VAL A 146 -18.40 -31.64 3.04
CA VAL A 146 -17.02 -31.54 3.52
C VAL A 146 -16.08 -32.18 2.51
N THR A 147 -15.08 -31.44 2.05
CA THR A 147 -14.03 -31.91 1.13
C THR A 147 -12.69 -31.83 1.83
N THR A 148 -12.02 -32.97 2.02
CA THR A 148 -10.71 -33.03 2.66
C THR A 148 -9.93 -34.25 2.19
N ASN A 149 -8.59 -34.17 2.22
CA ASN A 149 -7.69 -35.31 2.05
C ASN A 149 -7.22 -35.88 3.41
N ALA A 150 -7.69 -35.34 4.54
CA ALA A 150 -7.41 -35.89 5.86
C ALA A 150 -8.05 -37.28 6.04
N PRO A 151 -7.44 -38.18 6.85
CA PRO A 151 -7.99 -39.51 7.07
C PRO A 151 -9.35 -39.48 7.78
N ASP A 152 -9.61 -38.46 8.61
CA ASP A 152 -10.93 -38.21 9.20
C ASP A 152 -11.18 -36.72 9.49
N TRP A 153 -12.45 -36.39 9.76
CA TRP A 153 -12.89 -35.05 10.17
C TRP A 153 -13.99 -35.12 11.23
N SER A 154 -14.02 -34.13 12.12
CA SER A 154 -15.01 -33.98 13.18
C SER A 154 -15.75 -32.65 13.05
N PHE A 155 -16.80 -32.47 13.83
CA PHE A 155 -17.51 -31.19 13.89
C PHE A 155 -18.04 -30.91 15.29
N THR A 156 -18.17 -29.62 15.61
CA THR A 156 -18.88 -29.11 16.79
C THR A 156 -19.96 -28.14 16.35
N TYR A 157 -20.99 -28.00 17.17
CA TYR A 157 -22.13 -27.12 16.90
C TYR A 157 -22.82 -26.75 18.22
N PRO A 158 -23.72 -25.75 18.22
CA PRO A 158 -24.51 -25.38 19.39
C PRO A 158 -25.55 -26.47 19.74
N GLU A 159 -25.14 -27.53 20.44
CA GLU A 159 -26.00 -28.68 20.78
C GLU A 159 -27.27 -28.31 21.56
N ALA A 160 -27.25 -27.18 22.27
CA ALA A 160 -28.38 -26.70 23.05
C ALA A 160 -29.62 -26.38 22.20
N TRP A 161 -29.45 -26.04 20.92
CA TRP A 161 -30.57 -25.60 20.06
C TRP A 161 -30.45 -26.04 18.59
N MET A 162 -29.41 -26.78 18.24
CA MET A 162 -29.25 -27.37 16.91
C MET A 162 -29.18 -28.89 16.97
N THR A 163 -29.40 -29.49 15.80
CA THR A 163 -29.16 -30.90 15.53
C THR A 163 -28.19 -31.02 14.37
N ALA A 164 -27.30 -32.00 14.41
CA ALA A 164 -26.36 -32.25 13.33
C ALA A 164 -26.09 -33.76 13.19
N SER A 165 -25.89 -34.22 11.96
CA SER A 165 -25.57 -35.62 11.67
C SER A 165 -24.60 -35.72 10.49
N ARG A 166 -23.65 -36.65 10.58
CA ARG A 166 -22.66 -36.92 9.53
C ARG A 166 -23.00 -38.23 8.82
N GLU A 167 -23.05 -38.16 7.49
CA GLU A 167 -23.12 -39.32 6.61
C GLU A 167 -22.04 -39.18 5.53
N GLY A 168 -20.97 -39.97 5.65
CA GLY A 168 -19.81 -39.88 4.76
C GLY A 168 -19.15 -38.50 4.80
N ASN A 169 -19.21 -37.79 3.66
CA ASN A 169 -18.70 -36.43 3.48
C ASN A 169 -19.79 -35.34 3.62
N THR A 170 -21.01 -35.71 4.02
CA THR A 170 -22.12 -34.77 4.18
C THR A 170 -22.41 -34.54 5.66
N LEU A 171 -22.41 -33.27 6.09
CA LEU A 171 -22.87 -32.80 7.38
C LEU A 171 -24.27 -32.18 7.22
N THR A 172 -25.29 -32.82 7.78
CA THR A 172 -26.66 -32.30 7.78
C THR A 172 -26.94 -31.61 9.11
N VAL A 173 -27.28 -30.32 9.08
CA VAL A 173 -27.57 -29.50 10.27
C VAL A 173 -28.99 -28.93 10.22
N ASN A 174 -29.62 -28.77 11.38
CA ASN A 174 -30.91 -28.09 11.51
C ASN A 174 -31.03 -27.38 12.87
N ALA A 175 -31.88 -26.37 12.98
CA ALA A 175 -32.21 -25.75 14.27
C ALA A 175 -33.52 -26.32 14.84
N LEU A 176 -33.56 -26.50 16.16
CA LEU A 176 -34.80 -26.79 16.90
C LEU A 176 -35.65 -25.52 16.96
N ASP A 177 -36.98 -25.66 17.05
CA ASP A 177 -37.86 -24.51 17.22
C ASP A 177 -37.43 -23.65 18.43
N ASN A 178 -37.50 -22.33 18.26
CA ASN A 178 -37.12 -21.33 19.25
C ASN A 178 -38.38 -20.61 19.75
N GLU A 179 -38.56 -20.57 21.07
CA GLU A 179 -39.63 -19.83 21.76
C GLU A 179 -39.08 -18.65 22.60
N GLY A 180 -37.76 -18.42 22.59
CA GLY A 180 -37.09 -17.35 23.35
C GLY A 180 -36.27 -16.41 22.45
N ASP A 181 -35.29 -15.70 23.00
CA ASP A 181 -34.47 -14.73 22.27
C ASP A 181 -33.74 -15.33 21.06
N ALA A 182 -33.37 -14.46 20.11
CA ALA A 182 -32.56 -14.85 18.96
C ALA A 182 -31.26 -15.53 19.39
N ARG A 183 -30.89 -16.60 18.68
CA ARG A 183 -29.72 -17.42 19.02
C ARG A 183 -28.63 -17.21 17.97
N VAL A 184 -27.41 -17.10 18.45
CA VAL A 184 -26.21 -17.06 17.61
C VAL A 184 -25.26 -18.17 18.04
N GLY A 185 -24.56 -18.75 17.08
CA GLY A 185 -23.60 -19.80 17.34
C GLY A 185 -22.70 -20.06 16.15
N GLN A 186 -21.95 -21.15 16.24
CA GLN A 186 -20.96 -21.50 15.23
C GLN A 186 -20.89 -23.02 15.07
N ILE A 187 -20.90 -23.48 13.82
CA ILE A 187 -20.52 -24.84 13.45
C ILE A 187 -19.04 -24.81 13.12
N VAL A 188 -18.25 -25.71 13.71
CA VAL A 188 -16.82 -25.85 13.40
C VAL A 188 -16.60 -27.24 12.85
N VAL A 189 -16.02 -27.35 11.65
CA VAL A 189 -15.59 -28.61 11.05
C VAL A 189 -14.07 -28.66 11.13
N SER A 190 -13.47 -29.74 11.63
CA SER A 190 -12.03 -29.85 11.86
C SER A 190 -11.46 -31.18 11.35
N THR A 191 -10.22 -31.19 10.88
CA THR A 191 -9.53 -32.43 10.48
C THR A 191 -8.89 -33.16 11.66
N SER A 192 -8.73 -34.49 11.57
CA SER A 192 -8.22 -35.32 12.68
C SER A 192 -6.72 -35.21 12.94
N GLU A 193 -5.92 -34.81 11.94
CA GLU A 193 -4.44 -34.86 11.99
C GLU A 193 -3.76 -33.52 11.64
N GLY A 194 -4.52 -32.51 11.23
CA GLY A 194 -4.04 -31.17 10.92
C GLY A 194 -4.90 -30.12 11.61
N GLU A 195 -4.30 -29.04 12.10
CA GLU A 195 -4.97 -27.95 12.82
C GLU A 195 -5.95 -27.13 11.95
N LYS A 196 -6.33 -27.59 10.75
CA LYS A 196 -7.28 -26.90 9.88
C LYS A 196 -8.72 -27.08 10.38
N SER A 197 -9.44 -25.97 10.43
CA SER A 197 -10.87 -25.93 10.74
C SER A 197 -11.60 -24.92 9.87
N VAL A 198 -12.84 -25.23 9.49
CA VAL A 198 -13.76 -24.33 8.80
C VAL A 198 -14.87 -23.97 9.78
N LYS A 199 -15.11 -22.67 9.96
CA LYS A 199 -16.09 -22.14 10.90
C LYS A 199 -17.25 -21.48 10.15
N ILE A 200 -18.47 -21.94 10.39
CA ILE A 200 -19.69 -21.42 9.77
C ILE A 200 -20.52 -20.76 10.87
N ALA A 201 -20.76 -19.45 10.73
CA ALA A 201 -21.64 -18.73 11.63
C ALA A 201 -23.09 -19.20 11.42
N VAL A 202 -23.85 -19.32 12.51
CA VAL A 202 -25.26 -19.70 12.46
C VAL A 202 -26.10 -18.79 13.35
N THR A 203 -27.23 -18.34 12.82
CA THR A 203 -28.21 -17.53 13.54
C THR A 203 -29.58 -18.19 13.49
N GLN A 204 -30.39 -17.94 14.52
CA GLN A 204 -31.79 -18.33 14.57
C GLN A 204 -32.63 -17.17 15.13
N LYS A 205 -33.74 -16.84 14.47
CA LYS A 205 -34.68 -15.79 14.93
C LYS A 205 -35.29 -16.14 16.29
N ALA A 206 -35.73 -15.12 17.04
CA ALA A 206 -36.47 -15.33 18.30
C ALA A 206 -37.84 -15.98 18.05
N GLY A 207 -38.38 -16.65 19.08
CA GLY A 207 -39.73 -17.22 19.04
C GLY A 207 -40.84 -16.19 19.12
N ASP A 208 -41.99 -16.46 18.49
CA ASP A 208 -43.20 -15.63 18.55
C ASP A 208 -43.84 -15.68 19.96
N GLY A 209 -43.19 -15.04 20.92
CA GLY A 209 -43.76 -14.59 22.18
C GLY A 209 -44.09 -13.11 22.06
N ASP A 210 -45.35 -12.81 21.73
CA ASP A 210 -45.94 -11.46 21.69
C ASP A 210 -44.98 -10.39 21.11
N SER A 211 -44.76 -10.45 19.80
CA SER A 211 -44.10 -9.37 19.07
C SER A 211 -45.00 -8.14 19.10
N GLY A 212 -44.87 -7.34 20.16
CA GLY A 212 -45.06 -5.90 20.00
C GLY A 212 -44.03 -5.46 18.96
N ASP A 213 -44.51 -5.12 17.75
CA ASP A 213 -43.75 -4.65 16.59
C ASP A 213 -42.27 -4.32 16.90
N VAL A 214 -41.35 -5.28 16.72
CA VAL A 214 -39.91 -5.01 16.84
C VAL A 214 -39.56 -4.09 15.66
N GLU A 215 -39.37 -2.82 15.96
CA GLU A 215 -39.12 -1.81 14.96
C GLU A 215 -37.73 -2.04 14.34
N ALA A 216 -37.69 -2.61 13.14
CA ALA A 216 -36.45 -2.81 12.41
C ALA A 216 -35.75 -1.46 12.17
N VAL A 217 -34.46 -1.41 12.46
CA VAL A 217 -33.62 -0.22 12.33
C VAL A 217 -32.23 -0.60 11.85
N THR A 218 -31.67 0.25 11.00
CA THR A 218 -30.30 0.12 10.54
C THR A 218 -29.41 1.12 11.28
N GLY A 219 -28.17 0.74 11.55
CA GLY A 219 -27.18 1.63 12.16
C GLY A 219 -25.79 1.51 11.57
N SER A 220 -24.92 2.44 11.96
CA SER A 220 -23.56 2.60 11.44
C SER A 220 -22.62 3.03 12.56
N LEU A 221 -21.42 2.45 12.59
CA LEU A 221 -20.34 2.85 13.46
C LEU A 221 -19.49 3.92 12.75
N SER A 222 -19.03 4.91 13.52
CA SER A 222 -18.16 5.98 13.00
C SER A 222 -17.30 6.56 14.12
N SER A 223 -16.28 7.34 13.74
CA SER A 223 -15.55 8.23 14.64
C SER A 223 -15.35 9.58 13.96
N ALA A 224 -15.47 10.66 14.74
CA ALA A 224 -15.10 12.00 14.29
C ALA A 224 -13.62 12.30 14.56
N ASP A 225 -12.94 11.46 15.34
CA ASP A 225 -11.53 11.63 15.69
C ASP A 225 -10.62 11.19 14.53
N GLU A 226 -9.40 11.74 14.51
CA GLU A 226 -8.36 11.23 13.61
C GLU A 226 -8.07 9.76 13.92
N LEU A 227 -8.11 8.91 12.90
CA LEU A 227 -7.91 7.46 13.06
C LEU A 227 -6.44 7.07 13.25
N LYS A 228 -5.51 7.99 12.95
CA LYS A 228 -4.08 7.80 13.18
C LYS A 228 -3.69 8.25 14.58
N ILE A 229 -2.84 7.45 15.22
CA ILE A 229 -2.23 7.70 16.51
C ILE A 229 -0.72 7.50 16.34
N GLU A 230 0.04 8.55 16.58
CA GLU A 230 1.50 8.45 16.65
C GLU A 230 1.93 8.74 18.08
N PHE A 231 2.45 7.73 18.76
CA PHE A 231 3.02 7.91 20.10
C PHE A 231 4.39 8.57 19.99
N PRO A 232 4.65 9.66 20.75
CA PRO A 232 5.98 10.25 20.79
C PRO A 232 6.97 9.24 21.39
N ALA A 233 8.21 9.27 20.91
CA ALA A 233 9.26 8.40 21.44
C ALA A 233 9.58 8.65 22.93
N GLU A 234 9.42 9.90 23.39
CA GLU A 234 9.64 10.29 24.78
C GLU A 234 8.30 10.54 25.50
N ASN A 235 8.11 9.89 26.65
CA ASN A 235 6.95 10.05 27.54
C ASN A 235 5.58 9.87 26.87
N PRO A 236 5.34 8.80 26.09
CA PRO A 236 4.04 8.60 25.46
C PRO A 236 2.94 8.47 26.51
N GLN A 237 1.76 8.99 26.19
CA GLN A 237 0.57 8.96 27.05
C GLN A 237 -0.56 8.27 26.31
N ALA A 238 -1.46 7.63 27.05
CA ALA A 238 -2.65 7.02 26.46
C ALA A 238 -3.50 8.07 25.72
N VAL A 239 -4.07 7.66 24.59
CA VAL A 239 -4.95 8.48 23.76
C VAL A 239 -6.36 7.91 23.83
N VAL A 240 -7.34 8.77 24.08
CA VAL A 240 -8.75 8.39 24.09
C VAL A 240 -9.37 8.79 22.74
N LYS A 241 -10.09 7.85 22.13
CA LYS A 241 -10.90 8.04 20.92
C LYS A 241 -12.36 7.79 21.25
N THR A 242 -13.25 8.51 20.60
CA THR A 242 -14.69 8.35 20.73
C THR A 242 -15.23 7.67 19.48
N LEU A 243 -15.91 6.54 19.69
CA LEU A 243 -16.71 5.90 18.64
C LEU A 243 -18.18 6.19 18.89
N THR A 244 -18.91 6.46 17.81
CA THR A 244 -20.35 6.73 17.83
C THR A 244 -21.07 5.75 16.93
N PHE A 245 -22.06 5.06 17.50
CA PHE A 245 -23.01 4.28 16.72
C PHE A 245 -24.28 5.10 16.50
N THR A 246 -24.72 5.21 15.24
CA THR A 246 -25.88 6.02 14.85
C THR A 246 -26.91 5.16 14.14
N LEU A 247 -28.15 5.22 14.60
CA LEU A 247 -29.33 4.64 13.99
C LEU A 247 -29.91 5.60 12.94
N GLU A 248 -30.46 5.06 11.85
CA GLU A 248 -31.10 5.87 10.79
C GLU A 248 -32.39 6.56 11.26
N LYS A 249 -33.01 6.03 12.31
CA LYS A 249 -34.19 6.59 12.96
C LYS A 249 -34.22 6.19 14.44
N ALA A 250 -34.89 7.00 15.26
CA ALA A 250 -35.18 6.65 16.63
C ALA A 250 -36.15 5.47 16.68
N VAL A 251 -36.02 4.62 17.70
CA VAL A 251 -36.91 3.47 17.93
C VAL A 251 -37.48 3.46 19.34
N SER A 252 -38.56 2.70 19.53
CA SER A 252 -39.34 2.69 20.78
C SER A 252 -38.72 1.86 21.93
N ASN A 253 -37.67 1.09 21.66
CA ASN A 253 -36.94 0.26 22.62
C ASN A 253 -35.45 0.67 22.69
N ASP A 254 -34.76 0.29 23.76
CA ASP A 254 -33.31 0.49 23.84
C ASP A 254 -32.59 -0.44 22.84
N VAL A 255 -31.55 0.07 22.19
CA VAL A 255 -30.74 -0.69 21.21
C VAL A 255 -29.34 -0.91 21.77
N GLN A 256 -28.89 -2.15 21.80
CA GLN A 256 -27.58 -2.57 22.27
C GLN A 256 -26.68 -2.98 21.11
N VAL A 257 -25.46 -2.44 21.12
CA VAL A 257 -24.39 -2.73 20.16
C VAL A 257 -23.12 -3.01 20.95
N MET A 258 -22.42 -4.07 20.59
CA MET A 258 -21.12 -4.40 21.15
C MET A 258 -20.02 -3.91 20.20
N ILE A 259 -19.04 -3.19 20.73
CA ILE A 259 -17.81 -2.85 20.01
C ILE A 259 -16.74 -3.86 20.40
N SER A 260 -16.26 -4.63 19.42
CA SER A 260 -15.29 -5.72 19.63
C SER A 260 -14.03 -5.50 18.81
N PHE A 261 -12.87 -5.72 19.42
CA PHE A 261 -11.59 -5.77 18.72
C PHE A 261 -11.50 -7.07 17.91
N ASP A 262 -11.29 -6.96 16.60
CA ASP A 262 -11.32 -8.10 15.67
C ASP A 262 -9.98 -8.25 14.93
N GLU A 263 -8.99 -8.82 15.61
CA GLU A 263 -7.61 -8.97 15.13
C GLU A 263 -7.50 -9.60 13.72
N ARG A 264 -8.44 -10.47 13.35
CA ARG A 264 -8.46 -11.18 12.06
C ARG A 264 -8.57 -10.23 10.86
N ARG A 265 -9.26 -9.09 11.04
CA ARG A 265 -9.42 -8.07 10.00
C ARG A 265 -8.09 -7.44 9.58
N VAL A 266 -7.03 -7.51 10.39
CA VAL A 266 -5.73 -6.94 10.02
C VAL A 266 -5.15 -7.65 8.80
N GLU A 267 -5.26 -8.98 8.73
CA GLU A 267 -4.79 -9.76 7.58
C GLU A 267 -5.63 -9.46 6.33
N GLU A 268 -6.96 -9.40 6.48
CA GLU A 268 -7.89 -9.03 5.40
C GLU A 268 -7.59 -7.62 4.87
N TYR A 269 -7.46 -6.63 5.77
CA TYR A 269 -7.14 -5.25 5.41
C TYR A 269 -5.79 -5.17 4.69
N ASN A 270 -4.77 -5.88 5.20
CA ASN A 270 -3.46 -5.92 4.58
C ASN A 270 -3.49 -6.49 3.16
N PHE A 271 -4.23 -7.57 2.96
CA PHE A 271 -4.40 -8.18 1.64
C PHE A 271 -5.11 -7.23 0.67
N ASP A 272 -6.25 -6.66 1.09
CA ASP A 272 -7.06 -5.77 0.26
C ASP A 272 -6.36 -4.46 -0.11
N ASN A 273 -5.52 -3.95 0.79
CA ASN A 273 -4.88 -2.64 0.63
C ASN A 273 -3.39 -2.71 0.28
N GLY A 274 -2.82 -3.91 0.16
CA GLY A 274 -1.38 -4.10 -0.07
C GLY A 274 -0.51 -3.51 1.05
N THR A 275 -1.01 -3.55 2.30
CA THR A 275 -0.30 -3.07 3.49
C THR A 275 0.30 -4.23 4.29
N GLU A 276 1.13 -3.91 5.28
CA GLU A 276 1.82 -4.89 6.14
C GLU A 276 1.70 -4.47 7.61
N TYR A 277 0.49 -4.08 8.04
CA TYR A 277 0.22 -3.68 9.43
C TYR A 277 0.25 -4.87 10.37
N GLU A 278 0.69 -4.64 11.60
CA GLU A 278 0.67 -5.65 12.66
C GLU A 278 -0.58 -5.48 13.55
N VAL A 279 -1.00 -6.55 14.21
CA VAL A 279 -2.10 -6.50 15.19
C VAL A 279 -1.63 -5.72 16.41
N PHE A 280 -2.41 -4.72 16.83
CA PHE A 280 -2.09 -3.95 18.03
C PHE A 280 -2.19 -4.80 19.31
N PRO A 281 -1.28 -4.66 20.29
CA PRO A 281 -1.33 -5.43 21.54
C PRO A 281 -2.65 -5.24 22.30
N ALA A 282 -3.45 -6.31 22.42
CA ALA A 282 -4.78 -6.27 23.03
C ALA A 282 -4.74 -5.76 24.49
N GLU A 283 -3.68 -6.08 25.24
CA GLU A 283 -3.50 -5.63 26.63
C GLU A 283 -3.35 -4.11 26.78
N ALA A 284 -2.94 -3.43 25.71
CA ALA A 284 -2.79 -1.98 25.66
C ALA A 284 -4.05 -1.26 25.13
N LEU A 285 -5.11 -2.01 24.82
CA LEU A 285 -6.38 -1.49 24.34
C LEU A 285 -7.48 -1.68 25.40
N SER A 286 -8.22 -0.62 25.69
CA SER A 286 -9.39 -0.68 26.57
C SER A 286 -10.58 -0.01 25.90
N VAL A 287 -11.72 -0.71 25.85
CA VAL A 287 -13.00 -0.15 25.40
C VAL A 287 -13.89 0.00 26.62
N ALA A 288 -14.42 1.21 26.84
CA ALA A 288 -15.27 1.48 27.99
C ALA A 288 -16.48 0.52 28.03
N ASN A 289 -17.02 0.28 29.23
CA ASN A 289 -18.20 -0.59 29.44
C ASN A 289 -18.08 -1.99 28.81
N ASP A 290 -16.86 -2.54 28.76
CA ASP A 290 -16.56 -3.83 28.11
C ASP A 290 -17.07 -3.90 26.65
N GLY A 291 -17.07 -2.75 25.96
CA GLY A 291 -17.52 -2.61 24.57
C GLY A 291 -19.04 -2.47 24.40
N LEU A 292 -19.85 -2.64 25.45
CA LEU A 292 -21.30 -2.56 25.34
C LEU A 292 -21.78 -1.11 25.30
N MET A 293 -22.41 -0.73 24.19
CA MET A 293 -23.05 0.55 23.97
C MET A 293 -24.58 0.38 23.95
N THR A 294 -25.29 1.23 24.69
CA THR A 294 -26.76 1.30 24.69
C THR A 294 -27.21 2.63 24.09
N ILE A 295 -27.99 2.58 23.02
CA ILE A 295 -28.76 3.72 22.51
C ILE A 295 -30.11 3.66 23.21
N GLU A 296 -30.35 4.62 24.10
CA GLU A 296 -31.60 4.72 24.85
C GLU A 296 -32.80 4.91 23.92
N LYS A 297 -33.97 4.37 24.29
CA LYS A 297 -35.20 4.53 23.52
C LYS A 297 -35.47 6.00 23.15
N GLY A 298 -35.91 6.23 21.92
CA GLY A 298 -36.17 7.57 21.39
C GLY A 298 -34.92 8.36 20.96
N GLU A 299 -33.72 7.91 21.32
CA GLU A 299 -32.47 8.46 20.82
C GLU A 299 -32.04 7.81 19.51
N THR A 300 -31.09 8.44 18.81
CA THR A 300 -30.56 7.95 17.53
C THR A 300 -29.09 7.56 17.61
N SER A 301 -28.40 7.85 18.70
CA SER A 301 -26.98 7.55 18.80
C SER A 301 -26.52 7.40 20.23
N ALA A 302 -25.45 6.64 20.42
CA ALA A 302 -24.65 6.63 21.63
C ALA A 302 -23.17 6.61 21.27
N SER A 303 -22.32 6.94 22.25
CA SER A 303 -20.88 6.96 22.09
C SER A 303 -20.19 6.14 23.17
N ILE A 304 -19.01 5.64 22.84
CA ILE A 304 -18.16 4.86 23.74
C ILE A 304 -16.71 5.32 23.57
N GLU A 305 -16.00 5.37 24.68
CA GLU A 305 -14.58 5.74 24.70
C GLU A 305 -13.72 4.49 24.48
N VAL A 306 -12.71 4.64 23.64
CA VAL A 306 -11.65 3.66 23.37
C VAL A 306 -10.34 4.29 23.82
N THR A 307 -9.69 3.69 24.81
CA THR A 307 -8.38 4.12 25.29
C THR A 307 -7.29 3.24 24.67
N VAL A 308 -6.42 3.87 23.89
CA VAL A 308 -5.24 3.25 23.30
C VAL A 308 -4.03 3.67 24.12
N SER A 309 -3.40 2.72 24.80
CA SER A 309 -2.25 2.97 25.68
C SER A 309 -0.93 2.68 24.95
N PRO A 310 0.16 3.37 25.31
CA PRO A 310 1.49 2.98 24.83
C PRO A 310 1.86 1.58 25.36
N SER A 311 2.63 0.84 24.58
CA SER A 311 3.17 -0.47 24.94
C SER A 311 4.65 -0.56 24.57
N ASP A 312 5.43 -1.26 25.39
CA ASP A 312 6.85 -1.57 25.12
C ASP A 312 7.00 -2.58 23.96
N GLU A 313 5.93 -3.28 23.58
CA GLU A 313 5.89 -4.18 22.43
C GLU A 313 5.81 -3.45 21.09
N LEU A 314 5.48 -2.15 21.09
CA LEU A 314 5.41 -1.36 19.86
C LEU A 314 6.81 -1.13 19.30
N ALA A 315 7.10 -1.80 18.18
CA ALA A 315 8.31 -1.62 17.43
C ALA A 315 8.32 -0.28 16.69
N TYR A 316 9.51 0.31 16.54
CA TYR A 316 9.67 1.43 15.63
C TYR A 316 9.51 0.96 14.19
N VAL A 317 9.03 1.87 13.33
CA VAL A 317 8.85 1.63 11.90
C VAL A 317 7.81 0.55 11.58
N THR A 318 7.05 0.11 12.57
CA THR A 318 5.86 -0.71 12.42
C THR A 318 4.63 0.16 12.62
N THR A 319 3.62 -0.05 11.77
CA THR A 319 2.28 0.50 12.01
C THR A 319 1.37 -0.65 12.43
N TYR A 320 0.72 -0.47 13.56
CA TYR A 320 -0.23 -1.40 14.13
C TYR A 320 -1.65 -0.98 13.77
N MET A 321 -2.55 -1.94 13.63
CA MET A 321 -3.95 -1.69 13.31
C MET A 321 -4.85 -2.18 14.45
N ILE A 322 -5.87 -1.39 14.77
CA ILE A 322 -6.94 -1.71 15.73
C ILE A 322 -8.29 -1.70 14.99
N PRO A 323 -8.71 -2.82 14.38
CA PRO A 323 -10.06 -2.98 13.87
C PRO A 323 -11.11 -3.13 14.98
N LEU A 324 -12.03 -2.16 15.08
CA LEU A 324 -13.14 -2.19 16.04
C LEU A 324 -14.47 -2.41 15.31
N GLN A 325 -15.04 -3.60 15.51
CA GLN A 325 -16.28 -4.03 14.88
C GLN A 325 -17.50 -3.70 15.74
N ALA A 326 -18.55 -3.16 15.14
CA ALA A 326 -19.88 -3.13 15.72
C ALA A 326 -20.59 -4.47 15.51
N VAL A 327 -21.09 -5.06 16.59
CA VAL A 327 -21.81 -6.33 16.62
C VAL A 327 -23.19 -6.10 17.25
N ALA A 328 -24.25 -6.37 16.50
CA ALA A 328 -25.62 -6.17 16.97
C ALA A 328 -25.92 -7.09 18.17
N LYS A 329 -26.55 -6.54 19.22
CA LYS A 329 -27.03 -7.29 20.38
C LYS A 329 -28.55 -7.23 20.56
N THR A 330 -29.21 -6.26 19.92
CA THR A 330 -30.68 -6.16 19.87
C THR A 330 -31.23 -6.75 18.58
N GLU A 331 -32.30 -7.55 18.70
CA GLU A 331 -33.04 -8.06 17.55
C GLU A 331 -33.66 -6.92 16.72
N GLY A 332 -33.66 -7.05 15.40
CA GLY A 332 -34.15 -6.01 14.49
C GLY A 332 -33.14 -4.90 14.18
N LEU A 333 -31.98 -4.85 14.86
CA LEU A 333 -30.86 -4.01 14.45
C LEU A 333 -30.07 -4.67 13.30
N THR A 334 -29.95 -3.96 12.18
CA THR A 334 -29.02 -4.29 11.10
C THR A 334 -27.86 -3.32 11.09
N ILE A 335 -26.62 -3.80 11.01
CA ILE A 335 -25.43 -2.94 10.89
C ILE A 335 -25.06 -2.88 9.40
N LYS A 336 -24.83 -1.67 8.88
CA LYS A 336 -24.36 -1.52 7.50
C LYS A 336 -22.97 -2.13 7.35
N SER A 337 -22.78 -2.97 6.33
CA SER A 337 -21.52 -3.69 6.10
C SER A 337 -20.32 -2.75 5.88
N ASP A 338 -20.53 -1.64 5.18
CA ASP A 338 -19.51 -0.61 4.89
C ASP A 338 -19.24 0.34 6.06
N ALA A 339 -20.02 0.26 7.13
CA ALA A 339 -19.86 1.03 8.36
C ALA A 339 -19.92 0.14 9.61
N ALA A 340 -19.50 -1.13 9.46
CA ALA A 340 -19.44 -2.09 10.55
C ALA A 340 -18.14 -1.96 11.36
N TYR A 341 -17.13 -1.25 10.84
CA TYR A 341 -15.82 -1.12 11.47
C TYR A 341 -15.37 0.33 11.56
N VAL A 342 -14.56 0.61 12.58
CA VAL A 342 -13.63 1.74 12.62
C VAL A 342 -12.25 1.17 12.85
N ASP A 343 -11.34 1.46 11.92
CA ASP A 343 -9.96 0.99 11.97
C ASP A 343 -9.05 2.12 12.47
N LEU A 344 -8.40 1.94 13.62
CA LEU A 344 -7.38 2.88 14.11
C LEU A 344 -5.98 2.39 13.72
N PHE A 345 -5.07 3.32 13.43
CA PHE A 345 -3.68 3.02 13.05
C PHE A 345 -2.71 3.64 14.05
N VAL A 346 -1.89 2.81 14.68
CA VAL A 346 -0.99 3.21 15.76
C VAL A 346 0.45 3.03 15.33
N SER A 347 1.29 4.03 15.54
CA SER A 347 2.72 3.97 15.27
C SER A 347 3.52 4.68 16.34
N LYS A 348 4.83 4.45 16.34
CA LYS A 348 5.78 5.12 17.22
C LYS A 348 6.61 6.11 16.41
N ALA A 349 6.62 7.37 16.84
CA ALA A 349 7.45 8.40 16.24
C ALA A 349 8.93 8.03 16.32
N ASN A 350 9.70 8.41 15.30
CA ASN A 350 11.15 8.25 15.28
C ASN A 350 11.78 8.99 16.49
N SER A 351 12.69 8.32 17.22
CA SER A 351 13.30 8.87 18.44
C SER A 351 14.54 9.73 18.19
N LYS A 352 15.07 9.72 16.96
CA LYS A 352 16.32 10.38 16.61
C LYS A 352 16.12 11.88 16.47
N LYS A 353 16.90 12.64 17.26
CA LYS A 353 16.95 14.12 17.22
C LYS A 353 17.79 14.67 16.07
N ILE A 354 18.66 13.83 15.53
CA ILE A 354 19.47 14.09 14.33
C ILE A 354 19.37 12.84 13.45
N ARG A 355 19.19 12.98 12.15
CA ARG A 355 18.94 11.89 11.18
C ARG A 355 20.15 11.66 10.28
N ASN A 356 20.18 10.53 9.59
CA ASN A 356 21.27 10.13 8.69
C ASN A 356 20.79 9.97 7.27
N ILE A 357 21.49 10.60 6.33
CA ILE A 357 21.27 10.43 4.89
C ILE A 357 22.53 9.89 4.23
N CYS A 358 22.41 8.84 3.41
CA CYS A 358 23.54 8.20 2.76
C CYS A 358 23.44 8.26 1.24
N TYR A 359 24.44 8.83 0.59
CA TYR A 359 24.64 8.75 -0.86
C TYR A 359 25.31 7.43 -1.20
N PHE A 360 24.61 6.62 -2.00
CA PHE A 360 25.17 5.42 -2.62
C PHE A 360 25.63 5.76 -4.03
N GLU A 361 26.92 5.58 -4.30
CA GLU A 361 27.43 5.51 -5.67
C GLU A 361 26.92 4.21 -6.30
N VAL A 362 25.73 4.26 -6.91
CA VAL A 362 25.01 3.03 -7.29
C VAL A 362 25.70 2.26 -8.42
N ASN A 363 26.62 2.90 -9.13
CA ASN A 363 27.49 2.22 -10.09
C ASN A 363 28.34 1.14 -9.40
N ASP A 364 28.65 1.31 -8.12
CA ASP A 364 29.56 0.46 -7.36
C ASP A 364 28.88 -0.30 -6.23
N CYS A 365 27.87 0.30 -5.59
CA CYS A 365 27.28 -0.24 -4.36
C CYS A 365 25.78 -0.48 -4.49
N ASN A 366 25.30 -1.58 -3.91
CA ASN A 366 23.88 -1.89 -3.80
C ASN A 366 23.26 -1.11 -2.63
N PRO A 367 22.21 -0.28 -2.84
CA PRO A 367 21.60 0.51 -1.77
C PRO A 367 20.90 -0.34 -0.70
N LEU A 368 20.56 -1.61 -0.97
CA LEU A 368 20.03 -2.55 0.04
C LEU A 368 20.98 -2.76 1.23
N ASN A 369 22.27 -2.46 1.08
CA ASN A 369 23.22 -2.47 2.19
C ASN A 369 22.79 -1.59 3.37
N ALA A 370 21.96 -0.55 3.17
CA ALA A 370 21.44 0.26 4.27
C ALA A 370 20.56 -0.53 5.26
N LEU A 371 19.94 -1.64 4.83
CA LEU A 371 19.08 -2.49 5.68
C LEU A 371 19.82 -3.16 6.84
N GLU A 372 21.12 -3.41 6.68
CA GLU A 372 21.93 -4.18 7.63
C GLU A 372 22.41 -3.35 8.82
N TYR A 373 22.19 -2.03 8.78
CA TYR A 373 22.65 -1.09 9.80
C TYR A 373 21.45 -0.66 10.65
N VAL A 374 21.28 -1.34 11.77
CA VAL A 374 20.14 -1.19 12.69
C VAL A 374 20.65 -0.81 14.07
N LEU A 375 19.94 0.09 14.74
CA LEU A 375 20.19 0.49 16.13
C LEU A 375 19.73 -0.59 17.12
N GLU A 376 20.20 -0.52 18.36
CA GLU A 376 19.81 -1.48 19.42
C GLU A 376 18.29 -1.49 19.68
N ASP A 377 17.61 -0.38 19.44
CA ASP A 377 16.15 -0.25 19.56
C ASP A 377 15.35 -0.71 18.33
N GLY A 378 16.02 -1.23 17.30
CA GLY A 378 15.40 -1.76 16.08
C GLY A 378 15.18 -0.73 14.97
N GLN A 379 15.42 0.56 15.20
CA GLN A 379 15.35 1.56 14.12
C GLN A 379 16.50 1.37 13.13
N PRO A 380 16.29 1.57 11.81
CA PRO A 380 17.39 1.68 10.87
C PRO A 380 18.33 2.81 11.29
N PHE A 381 19.64 2.68 11.05
CA PHE A 381 20.58 3.77 11.29
C PHE A 381 20.34 4.92 10.30
N PHE A 382 20.20 4.57 9.02
CA PHE A 382 19.90 5.51 7.94
C PHE A 382 18.41 5.86 7.89
N ASP A 383 18.10 7.15 7.84
CA ASP A 383 16.73 7.65 7.69
C ASP A 383 16.39 7.90 6.21
N ALA A 384 17.42 8.14 5.39
CA ALA A 384 17.28 8.31 3.95
C ALA A 384 18.52 7.79 3.20
N VAL A 385 18.30 7.39 1.95
CA VAL A 385 19.36 7.10 0.99
C VAL A 385 19.15 7.90 -0.28
N VAL A 386 20.25 8.22 -0.94
CA VAL A 386 20.29 8.94 -2.21
C VAL A 386 20.94 8.03 -3.26
N LEU A 387 20.20 7.74 -4.33
CA LEU A 387 20.67 6.98 -5.48
C LEU A 387 21.49 7.92 -6.37
N PHE A 388 22.81 7.87 -6.26
CA PHE A 388 23.72 8.78 -6.96
C PHE A 388 24.26 8.13 -8.26
N ALA A 389 23.86 8.58 -9.46
CA ALA A 389 22.84 9.60 -9.74
C ALA A 389 22.13 9.37 -11.08
N GLY A 390 20.86 9.81 -11.17
CA GLY A 390 20.21 10.10 -12.44
C GLY A 390 20.74 11.41 -13.03
N ASN A 391 20.59 11.60 -14.34
CA ASN A 391 21.19 12.74 -15.02
C ASN A 391 20.16 13.64 -15.70
N ILE A 392 20.43 14.95 -15.75
CA ILE A 392 19.69 15.87 -16.61
C ILE A 392 20.41 16.02 -17.96
N ASN A 393 19.70 15.78 -19.06
CA ASN A 393 20.26 15.86 -20.42
C ASN A 393 19.29 16.50 -21.41
N TRP A 394 19.82 16.92 -22.56
CA TRP A 394 19.07 17.48 -23.69
C TRP A 394 18.91 16.47 -24.83
N ASP A 395 17.66 16.11 -25.17
CA ASP A 395 17.35 15.34 -26.37
C ASP A 395 17.13 16.29 -27.55
N ALA A 396 18.17 16.50 -28.36
CA ALA A 396 18.09 17.35 -29.54
C ALA A 396 17.13 16.83 -30.62
N SER A 397 16.81 15.53 -30.64
CA SER A 397 15.87 14.98 -31.62
C SER A 397 14.42 15.28 -31.26
N LYS A 398 14.10 15.23 -29.96
CA LYS A 398 12.77 15.52 -29.41
C LYS A 398 12.60 16.97 -28.97
N GLN A 399 13.69 17.74 -28.98
CA GLN A 399 13.73 19.13 -28.51
C GLN A 399 13.18 19.26 -27.09
N LYS A 400 13.62 18.37 -26.18
CA LYS A 400 13.22 18.39 -24.77
C LYS A 400 14.36 18.05 -23.82
N VAL A 401 14.29 18.60 -22.61
CA VAL A 401 15.08 18.12 -21.46
C VAL A 401 14.42 16.85 -20.91
N TYR A 402 15.22 15.92 -20.41
CA TYR A 402 14.74 14.67 -19.83
C TYR A 402 15.70 14.13 -18.76
N MET A 403 15.19 13.22 -17.93
CA MET A 403 15.98 12.46 -16.96
C MET A 403 16.60 11.27 -17.68
N SER A 404 17.92 11.27 -17.77
CA SER A 404 18.72 10.19 -18.32
C SER A 404 19.18 9.27 -17.20
N ALA A 405 18.69 8.03 -17.18
CA ALA A 405 19.20 6.98 -16.33
C ALA A 405 20.33 6.25 -17.04
N ASN A 406 21.51 6.16 -16.40
CA ASN A 406 22.52 5.19 -16.82
C ASN A 406 22.01 3.75 -16.55
N PRO A 407 22.67 2.69 -17.06
CA PRO A 407 22.19 1.32 -16.86
C PRO A 407 21.99 0.90 -15.39
N ASN A 408 22.80 1.45 -14.47
CA ASN A 408 22.72 1.16 -13.04
C ASN A 408 21.49 1.78 -12.38
N ILE A 409 21.22 3.06 -12.64
CA ILE A 409 20.00 3.73 -12.19
C ILE A 409 18.77 3.06 -12.81
N GLN A 410 18.80 2.80 -14.12
CA GLN A 410 17.67 2.19 -14.80
C GLN A 410 17.32 0.83 -14.19
N ALA A 411 18.32 -0.01 -13.88
CA ALA A 411 18.10 -1.29 -13.23
C ALA A 411 17.47 -1.17 -11.83
N LEU A 412 17.84 -0.16 -11.04
CA LEU A 412 17.21 0.09 -9.74
C LEU A 412 15.75 0.53 -9.87
N LEU A 413 15.45 1.38 -10.85
CA LEU A 413 14.08 1.83 -11.13
C LEU A 413 13.22 0.66 -11.65
N ASP A 414 13.69 -0.07 -12.67
CA ASP A 414 12.99 -1.21 -13.27
C ASP A 414 12.68 -2.31 -12.25
N ASN A 415 13.54 -2.46 -11.23
CA ASN A 415 13.41 -3.47 -10.17
C ASN A 415 13.12 -2.85 -8.79
N SER A 416 12.42 -1.70 -8.76
CA SER A 416 12.13 -0.95 -7.53
C SER A 416 11.52 -1.82 -6.43
N GLU A 417 10.57 -2.71 -6.76
CA GLU A 417 9.92 -3.60 -5.79
C GLU A 417 10.91 -4.50 -5.02
N THR A 418 11.98 -4.94 -5.66
CA THR A 418 12.99 -5.83 -5.05
C THR A 418 14.23 -5.12 -4.55
N LEU A 419 14.60 -3.98 -5.14
CA LEU A 419 15.87 -3.30 -4.84
C LEU A 419 15.71 -2.00 -4.03
N LEU A 420 14.50 -1.41 -4.00
CA LEU A 420 14.26 -0.12 -3.35
C LEU A 420 13.12 -0.19 -2.31
N GLN A 421 12.00 -0.83 -2.62
CA GLN A 421 10.87 -0.93 -1.68
C GLN A 421 11.21 -1.63 -0.35
N PRO A 422 12.14 -2.60 -0.26
CA PRO A 422 12.58 -3.12 1.03
C PRO A 422 13.12 -2.03 1.98
N LEU A 423 13.81 -1.01 1.44
CA LEU A 423 14.29 0.14 2.22
C LEU A 423 13.12 0.97 2.74
N ARG A 424 12.16 1.27 1.87
CA ARG A 424 10.98 2.09 2.20
C ARG A 424 10.07 1.41 3.22
N LYS A 425 9.88 0.10 3.12
CA LYS A 425 9.16 -0.71 4.12
C LYS A 425 9.84 -0.69 5.48
N LYS A 426 11.16 -0.52 5.53
CA LYS A 426 11.92 -0.24 6.75
C LYS A 426 12.03 1.26 7.06
N GLY A 427 11.14 2.09 6.53
CA GLY A 427 11.05 3.52 6.87
C GLY A 427 12.22 4.38 6.38
N ILE A 428 13.10 3.83 5.54
CA ILE A 428 14.22 4.55 4.95
C ILE A 428 13.72 5.23 3.68
N LYS A 429 13.78 6.56 3.64
CA LYS A 429 13.38 7.32 2.44
C LYS A 429 14.36 7.06 1.30
N VAL A 430 13.87 6.85 0.08
CA VAL A 430 14.71 6.63 -1.12
C VAL A 430 14.58 7.81 -2.06
N LEU A 431 15.66 8.56 -2.25
CA LEU A 431 15.71 9.73 -3.14
C LEU A 431 16.53 9.43 -4.40
N LEU A 432 16.10 9.91 -5.56
CA LEU A 432 16.91 9.91 -6.78
C LEU A 432 17.65 11.23 -6.91
N ASP A 433 18.98 11.20 -6.97
CA ASP A 433 19.75 12.42 -7.25
C ASP A 433 19.74 12.79 -8.73
N ILE A 434 19.72 14.10 -9.02
CA ILE A 434 19.78 14.65 -10.37
C ILE A 434 21.04 15.49 -10.52
N LEU A 435 21.96 14.96 -11.33
CA LEU A 435 23.27 15.52 -11.60
C LEU A 435 23.39 15.96 -13.08
N GLY A 436 24.10 17.04 -13.35
CA GLY A 436 24.45 17.41 -14.73
C GLY A 436 25.28 16.33 -15.44
N ASN A 437 25.24 16.32 -16.77
CA ASN A 437 25.89 15.26 -17.55
C ASN A 437 26.47 15.77 -18.88
N HIS A 438 27.31 16.78 -18.77
CA HIS A 438 28.20 17.27 -19.81
C HIS A 438 27.53 17.80 -21.09
N ASP A 439 26.25 18.16 -21.05
CA ASP A 439 25.57 18.93 -22.09
C ASP A 439 25.00 20.26 -21.56
N GLN A 440 24.23 20.98 -22.38
CA GLN A 440 23.71 22.31 -22.04
C GLN A 440 22.63 22.32 -20.95
N ALA A 441 21.98 21.18 -20.70
CA ALA A 441 20.96 21.05 -19.68
C ALA A 441 21.63 20.92 -18.31
N GLY A 442 21.06 21.60 -17.33
CA GLY A 442 21.56 21.60 -15.97
C GLY A 442 20.51 22.16 -15.02
N VAL A 443 20.60 21.77 -13.76
CA VAL A 443 19.59 22.04 -12.71
C VAL A 443 19.34 23.54 -12.50
N ALA A 444 20.32 24.38 -12.80
CA ALA A 444 20.22 25.83 -12.66
C ALA A 444 20.04 26.59 -13.98
N GLY A 445 19.93 25.90 -15.12
CA GLY A 445 19.96 26.49 -16.47
C GLY A 445 18.62 26.47 -17.23
N LEU A 446 17.55 25.98 -16.61
CA LEU A 446 16.26 25.85 -17.27
C LEU A 446 15.46 27.18 -17.24
N SER A 447 14.73 27.45 -18.31
CA SER A 447 13.70 28.49 -18.31
C SER A 447 12.56 28.11 -17.35
N ASP A 448 11.63 29.03 -17.05
CA ASP A 448 10.46 28.72 -16.23
C ASP A 448 9.62 27.56 -16.81
N TYR A 449 9.47 27.52 -18.14
CA TYR A 449 8.81 26.40 -18.84
C TYR A 449 9.61 25.09 -18.67
N GLY A 450 10.93 25.15 -18.83
CA GLY A 450 11.79 23.97 -18.64
C GLY A 450 11.73 23.43 -17.22
N CYS A 451 11.71 24.31 -16.21
CA CYS A 451 11.55 23.95 -14.81
C CYS A 451 10.23 23.24 -14.55
N GLU A 452 9.12 23.76 -15.08
CA GLU A 452 7.79 23.14 -14.94
C GLU A 452 7.73 21.75 -15.59
N GLN A 453 8.17 21.64 -16.85
CA GLN A 453 8.10 20.37 -17.57
C GLN A 453 9.03 19.31 -16.97
N PHE A 454 10.27 19.68 -16.67
CA PHE A 454 11.24 18.73 -16.10
C PHE A 454 10.89 18.37 -14.67
N GLY A 455 10.46 19.33 -13.83
CA GLY A 455 9.98 19.05 -12.48
C GLY A 455 8.79 18.08 -12.45
N ARG A 456 7.88 18.18 -13.43
CA ARG A 456 6.78 17.22 -13.59
C ARG A 456 7.25 15.84 -14.05
N GLU A 457 8.25 15.77 -14.93
CA GLU A 457 8.87 14.49 -15.32
C GLU A 457 9.51 13.79 -14.10
N LEU A 458 10.24 14.53 -13.27
CA LEU A 458 10.83 14.00 -12.03
C LEU A 458 9.76 13.54 -11.03
N ALA A 459 8.67 14.30 -10.87
CA ALA A 459 7.56 13.90 -10.02
C ALA A 459 6.86 12.62 -10.52
N GLN A 460 6.71 12.47 -11.84
CA GLN A 460 6.17 11.25 -12.44
C GLN A 460 7.10 10.05 -12.17
N ILE A 461 8.42 10.22 -12.26
CA ILE A 461 9.40 9.17 -11.90
C ILE A 461 9.24 8.77 -10.42
N CYS A 462 9.10 9.74 -9.51
CA CYS A 462 8.83 9.43 -8.10
C CYS A 462 7.54 8.61 -7.92
N TYR A 463 6.48 8.98 -8.63
CA TYR A 463 5.20 8.26 -8.58
C TYR A 463 5.33 6.83 -9.14
N ASP A 464 5.85 6.70 -10.36
CA ASP A 464 5.92 5.42 -11.11
C ASP A 464 6.79 4.39 -10.39
N TYR A 465 7.92 4.83 -9.81
CA TYR A 465 8.88 3.95 -9.15
C TYR A 465 8.76 3.97 -7.62
N LYS A 466 7.74 4.66 -7.09
CA LYS A 466 7.47 4.77 -5.65
C LYS A 466 8.69 5.25 -4.88
N LEU A 467 9.29 6.35 -5.31
CA LEU A 467 10.39 7.02 -4.61
C LEU A 467 9.87 8.08 -3.64
N ASP A 468 10.69 8.42 -2.66
CA ASP A 468 10.36 9.41 -1.63
C ASP A 468 10.86 10.82 -1.97
N GLY A 469 11.44 11.04 -3.16
CA GLY A 469 11.81 12.38 -3.58
C GLY A 469 13.04 12.46 -4.47
N ILE A 470 13.54 13.69 -4.62
CA ILE A 470 14.61 14.06 -5.53
C ILE A 470 15.73 14.80 -4.79
N GLY A 471 16.97 14.37 -5.03
CA GLY A 471 18.19 15.11 -4.73
C GLY A 471 18.61 16.00 -5.91
N PHE A 472 19.18 17.16 -5.65
CA PHE A 472 19.75 18.01 -6.70
C PHE A 472 21.20 18.37 -6.40
N ASP A 473 22.03 18.14 -7.42
CA ASP A 473 23.45 18.43 -7.42
C ASP A 473 23.85 19.18 -8.70
N ASP A 474 24.33 20.42 -8.54
CA ASP A 474 24.69 21.31 -9.65
C ASP A 474 26.16 21.18 -10.03
N GLU A 475 26.52 20.02 -10.55
CA GLU A 475 27.82 19.75 -11.14
C GLU A 475 27.70 19.27 -12.59
N TYR A 476 28.84 19.29 -13.30
CA TYR A 476 29.06 18.64 -14.59
C TYR A 476 28.19 19.10 -15.78
N SER A 477 27.34 20.12 -15.63
CA SER A 477 26.62 20.75 -16.73
C SER A 477 27.53 21.66 -17.55
N ASN A 478 27.44 21.59 -18.88
CA ASN A 478 28.11 22.50 -19.82
C ASN A 478 27.14 23.61 -20.23
N TYR A 479 26.75 24.45 -19.27
CA TYR A 479 25.66 25.42 -19.43
C TYR A 479 25.70 26.21 -20.75
N GLY A 480 24.58 26.14 -21.48
CA GLY A 480 24.30 27.04 -22.59
C GLY A 480 23.87 28.41 -22.09
N TYR A 481 24.35 29.48 -22.73
CA TYR A 481 23.96 30.87 -22.41
C TYR A 481 22.90 31.45 -23.35
N SER A 482 22.40 30.65 -24.30
CA SER A 482 21.34 31.06 -25.21
C SER A 482 19.96 30.86 -24.58
N THR A 483 19.14 31.91 -24.56
CA THR A 483 17.74 31.81 -24.16
C THR A 483 16.94 31.09 -25.25
N THR A 484 16.28 30.00 -24.86
CA THR A 484 15.36 29.23 -25.70
C THR A 484 14.07 28.96 -24.92
N GLN A 485 13.15 28.18 -25.48
CA GLN A 485 11.99 27.73 -24.71
C GLN A 485 12.39 26.91 -23.47
N TRP A 486 13.44 26.10 -23.54
CA TRP A 486 13.87 25.21 -22.45
C TRP A 486 14.97 25.80 -21.57
N PHE A 487 15.81 26.68 -22.12
CA PHE A 487 17.04 27.14 -21.47
C PHE A 487 17.08 28.64 -21.26
N THR A 488 17.77 29.06 -20.21
CA THR A 488 18.15 30.44 -19.95
C THR A 488 19.53 30.46 -19.29
N ALA A 489 20.09 31.65 -19.06
CA ALA A 489 21.39 31.75 -18.37
C ALA A 489 21.30 31.13 -16.96
N PRO A 490 22.31 30.34 -16.55
CA PRO A 490 22.23 29.61 -15.30
C PRO A 490 22.26 30.55 -14.09
N SER A 491 21.42 30.24 -13.10
CA SER A 491 21.33 31.03 -11.87
C SER A 491 20.65 30.29 -10.72
N SER A 492 20.92 30.70 -9.49
CA SER A 492 20.21 30.20 -8.31
C SER A 492 18.70 30.45 -8.35
N LYS A 493 18.24 31.46 -9.12
CA LYS A 493 16.82 31.70 -9.35
C LYS A 493 16.17 30.54 -10.12
N GLN A 494 16.83 30.04 -11.15
CA GLN A 494 16.28 28.95 -11.95
C GLN A 494 16.42 27.60 -11.25
N ALA A 495 17.50 27.40 -10.48
CA ALA A 495 17.58 26.29 -9.54
C ALA A 495 16.37 26.32 -8.58
N ALA A 496 16.13 27.44 -7.87
CA ALA A 496 14.98 27.58 -6.98
C ALA A 496 13.64 27.31 -7.69
N ARG A 497 13.48 27.80 -8.93
CA ARG A 497 12.28 27.55 -9.72
C ARG A 497 12.08 26.07 -10.04
N LEU A 498 13.13 25.34 -10.44
CA LEU A 498 13.04 23.90 -10.70
C LEU A 498 12.67 23.13 -9.42
N LEU A 499 13.29 23.46 -8.29
CA LEU A 499 13.00 22.84 -6.99
C LEU A 499 11.53 23.04 -6.60
N TYR A 500 11.02 24.27 -6.73
CA TYR A 500 9.63 24.59 -6.46
C TYR A 500 8.66 23.80 -7.34
N GLU A 501 8.87 23.81 -8.67
CA GLU A 501 7.97 23.11 -9.60
C GLU A 501 8.01 21.59 -9.39
N THR A 502 9.18 21.03 -9.05
CA THR A 502 9.33 19.62 -8.71
C THR A 502 8.55 19.28 -7.44
N LYS A 503 8.71 20.06 -6.35
CA LYS A 503 7.96 19.84 -5.10
C LYS A 503 6.46 19.96 -5.33
N LYS A 504 6.02 20.98 -6.07
CA LYS A 504 4.62 21.20 -6.42
C LYS A 504 4.04 20.01 -7.18
N ALA A 505 4.73 19.54 -8.21
CA ALA A 505 4.29 18.39 -9.01
C ALA A 505 4.27 17.09 -8.18
N MET A 506 5.27 16.86 -7.31
CA MET A 506 5.26 15.69 -6.43
C MET A 506 4.09 15.73 -5.44
N LYS A 507 3.75 16.90 -4.86
CA LYS A 507 2.56 17.05 -3.99
C LYS A 507 1.24 16.81 -4.74
N GLU A 508 1.20 17.05 -6.06
CA GLU A 508 0.02 16.79 -6.90
C GLU A 508 -0.12 15.29 -7.25
N LEU A 509 0.99 14.63 -7.58
CA LEU A 509 0.99 13.26 -8.13
C LEU A 509 1.13 12.18 -7.06
N CYS A 510 1.99 12.38 -6.06
CA CYS A 510 2.31 11.36 -5.07
C CYS A 510 1.35 11.44 -3.86
N PRO A 511 0.59 10.37 -3.55
CA PRO A 511 -0.28 10.35 -2.37
C PRO A 511 0.47 10.15 -1.04
N TRP A 512 1.80 10.11 -1.07
CA TRP A 512 2.68 10.03 0.09
C TRP A 512 3.60 11.24 0.19
N GLU A 513 4.22 11.42 1.35
CA GLU A 513 5.19 12.48 1.58
C GLU A 513 6.43 12.29 0.70
N THR A 514 6.80 13.33 -0.06
CA THR A 514 8.01 13.38 -0.90
C THR A 514 8.93 14.52 -0.52
N TRP A 515 10.24 14.36 -0.70
CA TRP A 515 11.28 15.31 -0.32
C TRP A 515 12.05 15.92 -1.50
N ILE A 516 12.56 17.13 -1.28
CA ILE A 516 13.61 17.77 -2.05
C ILE A 516 14.84 17.85 -1.14
N HIS A 517 15.90 17.17 -1.53
CA HIS A 517 17.21 17.21 -0.88
C HIS A 517 18.20 17.99 -1.74
N LEU A 518 19.06 18.81 -1.11
CA LEU A 518 20.07 19.58 -1.83
C LEU A 518 21.49 19.25 -1.39
N TYR A 519 22.36 19.05 -2.36
CA TYR A 519 23.79 19.18 -2.20
C TYR A 519 24.22 20.63 -2.52
N TYR A 520 24.91 21.29 -1.59
CA TYR A 520 25.36 22.67 -1.80
C TYR A 520 26.61 22.74 -2.66
N LEU A 521 26.38 22.91 -3.96
CA LEU A 521 27.41 23.20 -4.94
C LEU A 521 26.83 23.98 -6.13
N GLY A 522 27.71 24.58 -6.94
CA GLY A 522 27.30 25.37 -8.12
C GLY A 522 26.40 26.55 -7.75
N TYR A 523 25.23 26.63 -8.39
CA TYR A 523 24.20 27.62 -8.11
C TYR A 523 23.23 27.23 -6.98
N ILE A 524 23.44 26.08 -6.35
CA ILE A 524 22.68 25.62 -5.18
C ILE A 524 23.47 25.93 -3.91
N GLY A 525 22.84 26.65 -2.98
CA GLY A 525 23.48 27.04 -1.72
C GLY A 525 22.51 27.76 -0.78
N PRO A 526 22.98 28.22 0.40
CA PRO A 526 22.10 28.82 1.42
C PRO A 526 21.46 30.14 0.96
N GLY A 527 22.03 30.80 -0.05
CA GLY A 527 21.50 32.01 -0.67
C GLY A 527 20.40 31.78 -1.71
N LEU A 528 19.82 30.57 -1.79
CA LEU A 528 18.74 30.24 -2.72
C LEU A 528 17.58 31.25 -2.57
N PRO A 529 17.12 31.93 -3.64
CA PRO A 529 16.10 32.95 -3.54
C PRO A 529 14.69 32.37 -3.41
N SER A 530 13.74 33.18 -2.92
CA SER A 530 12.30 32.87 -3.03
C SER A 530 11.85 32.79 -4.48
N VAL A 531 10.82 31.98 -4.74
CA VAL A 531 10.13 31.88 -6.05
C VAL A 531 8.82 32.64 -5.98
N THR A 532 8.46 33.39 -7.03
CA THR A 532 7.16 34.08 -7.11
C THR A 532 6.30 33.46 -8.21
N ILE A 533 5.13 32.94 -7.86
CA ILE A 533 4.14 32.36 -8.78
C ILE A 533 2.83 33.11 -8.58
N ASP A 534 2.26 33.64 -9.67
CA ASP A 534 0.99 34.37 -9.65
C ASP A 534 0.91 35.49 -8.58
N GLY A 535 2.05 36.13 -8.30
CA GLY A 535 2.18 37.19 -7.31
C GLY A 535 2.34 36.73 -5.86
N VAL A 536 2.36 35.42 -5.59
CA VAL A 536 2.64 34.83 -4.27
C VAL A 536 4.11 34.46 -4.17
N GLU A 537 4.79 34.95 -3.12
CA GLU A 537 6.17 34.57 -2.82
C GLU A 537 6.20 33.29 -1.98
N HIS A 538 7.01 32.32 -2.41
CA HIS A 538 7.31 31.07 -1.74
C HIS A 538 8.78 31.03 -1.34
N GLN A 539 9.06 30.84 -0.05
CA GLN A 539 10.43 30.75 0.44
C GLN A 539 10.98 29.33 0.23
N PRO A 540 12.31 29.16 0.02
CA PRO A 540 12.95 27.86 -0.08
C PRO A 540 12.54 26.82 0.97
N GLY A 541 12.41 27.23 2.24
CA GLY A 541 11.99 26.32 3.31
C GLY A 541 10.58 25.72 3.14
N GLU A 542 9.75 26.23 2.23
CA GLU A 542 8.44 25.64 1.90
C GLU A 542 8.54 24.46 0.92
N PHE A 543 9.66 24.36 0.19
CA PHE A 543 9.85 23.38 -0.88
C PHE A 543 11.17 22.61 -0.84
N VAL A 544 12.06 22.91 0.11
CA VAL A 544 13.30 22.18 0.39
C VAL A 544 13.18 21.53 1.77
N ASP A 545 13.35 20.21 1.84
CA ASP A 545 13.13 19.45 3.07
C ASP A 545 14.42 19.29 3.88
N ASN A 546 15.56 19.08 3.21
CA ASN A 546 16.87 19.07 3.86
C ASN A 546 18.03 19.41 2.91
N VAL A 547 19.16 19.78 3.50
CA VAL A 547 20.36 20.24 2.78
C VAL A 547 21.63 19.67 3.38
N CYS A 548 22.65 19.40 2.55
CA CYS A 548 23.98 19.08 3.00
C CYS A 548 25.05 19.93 2.30
N ALA A 549 26.18 20.10 2.98
CA ALA A 549 27.36 20.80 2.44
C ALA A 549 28.34 19.80 1.83
N ASP A 550 29.36 20.33 1.16
CA ASP A 550 30.52 19.55 0.73
C ASP A 550 31.25 18.91 1.93
N TYR A 551 32.07 17.89 1.64
CA TYR A 551 32.71 17.02 2.61
C TYR A 551 33.52 17.79 3.67
N GLY A 552 33.35 17.40 4.94
CA GLY A 552 33.96 18.07 6.07
C GLY A 552 33.30 19.41 6.47
N GLY A 553 32.31 19.88 5.71
CA GLY A 553 31.56 21.09 5.99
C GLY A 553 30.25 20.85 6.75
N ALA A 554 29.64 21.94 7.21
CA ALA A 554 28.28 21.97 7.76
C ALA A 554 27.40 22.88 6.88
N ALA A 555 26.19 22.45 6.58
CA ALA A 555 25.26 23.26 5.82
C ALA A 555 24.71 24.42 6.65
N SER A 556 24.35 25.51 5.97
CA SER A 556 23.58 26.62 6.54
C SER A 556 22.14 26.57 5.99
N PRO A 557 21.13 27.00 6.77
CA PRO A 557 19.74 26.93 6.32
C PRO A 557 19.49 27.86 5.13
N VAL A 558 18.62 27.41 4.22
CA VAL A 558 17.98 28.30 3.25
C VAL A 558 16.95 29.21 3.93
N LYS A 559 16.49 30.27 3.26
CA LYS A 559 15.44 31.15 3.79
C LYS A 559 14.17 30.34 4.12
N GLY A 560 13.67 30.47 5.34
CA GLY A 560 12.48 29.76 5.84
C GLY A 560 12.75 28.39 6.48
N MET A 561 14.00 27.94 6.53
CA MET A 561 14.44 26.69 7.17
C MET A 561 15.25 27.00 8.44
N ASP A 562 15.25 26.07 9.41
CA ASP A 562 16.14 26.10 10.58
C ASP A 562 17.25 25.04 10.49
N LEU A 563 18.08 24.93 11.53
CA LEU A 563 19.18 23.94 11.53
C LEU A 563 18.69 22.48 11.51
N SER A 564 17.43 22.20 11.85
CA SER A 564 16.89 20.84 11.81
C SER A 564 16.77 20.31 10.37
N GLY A 565 16.69 21.20 9.37
CA GLY A 565 16.78 20.83 7.95
C GLY A 565 18.22 20.70 7.42
N CYS A 566 19.25 20.96 8.22
CA CYS A 566 20.64 21.05 7.77
C CYS A 566 21.50 19.87 8.22
N ALA A 567 22.37 19.39 7.34
CA ALA A 567 23.45 18.49 7.72
C ALA A 567 24.54 19.24 8.47
N GLY A 568 24.81 18.83 9.71
CA GLY A 568 25.88 19.41 10.54
C GLY A 568 27.27 18.94 10.14
N TYR A 569 27.37 17.85 9.38
CA TYR A 569 28.62 17.33 8.85
C TYR A 569 28.35 16.40 7.66
N SER A 570 29.20 16.48 6.65
CA SER A 570 29.22 15.56 5.50
C SER A 570 30.49 14.71 5.53
N VAL A 571 30.35 13.38 5.53
CA VAL A 571 31.47 12.44 5.71
C VAL A 571 31.72 11.65 4.43
N GLN A 572 32.90 11.82 3.86
CA GLN A 572 33.38 11.00 2.74
C GLN A 572 34.05 9.71 3.29
N LEU A 573 33.32 8.59 3.22
CA LEU A 573 33.74 7.32 3.84
C LEU A 573 34.87 6.61 3.07
N ASN A 574 34.86 6.65 1.75
CA ASN A 574 35.91 6.06 0.90
C ASN A 574 37.29 6.74 1.11
N TYR A 575 37.31 8.02 1.49
CA TYR A 575 38.52 8.77 1.87
C TYR A 575 38.79 8.76 3.37
N SER A 576 38.20 7.80 4.10
CA SER A 576 38.47 7.55 5.51
C SER A 576 38.20 8.76 6.42
N GLN A 577 37.30 9.67 6.04
CA GLN A 577 36.88 10.75 6.94
C GLN A 577 36.13 10.16 8.15
N THR A 578 36.25 10.83 9.29
CA THR A 578 35.80 10.30 10.59
C THR A 578 34.73 11.17 11.22
N MET A 579 33.88 10.52 12.02
CA MET A 579 32.93 11.14 12.94
C MET A 579 33.25 10.65 14.36
N SER A 580 33.55 11.56 15.28
CA SER A 580 33.66 11.23 16.71
C SER A 580 32.31 11.38 17.41
N ALA A 581 32.10 10.64 18.49
CA ALA A 581 30.88 10.74 19.29
C ALA A 581 30.68 12.15 19.87
N ASP A 582 31.75 12.79 20.34
CA ASP A 582 31.69 14.16 20.88
C ASP A 582 31.29 15.18 19.81
N ARG A 583 31.80 15.05 18.58
CA ARG A 583 31.40 15.94 17.47
C ARG A 583 29.93 15.73 17.13
N ALA A 584 29.50 14.48 16.98
CA ALA A 584 28.12 14.14 16.66
C ALA A 584 27.16 14.75 17.70
N LYS A 585 27.46 14.53 18.99
CA LYS A 585 26.70 15.11 20.10
C LYS A 585 26.64 16.63 20.06
N GLN A 586 27.77 17.30 19.85
CA GLN A 586 27.82 18.77 19.76
C GLN A 586 26.98 19.31 18.58
N LEU A 587 26.95 18.61 17.45
CA LEU A 587 26.13 19.01 16.29
C LEU A 587 24.63 18.87 16.61
N MET A 588 24.23 17.76 17.21
CA MET A 588 22.85 17.55 17.66
C MET A 588 22.42 18.61 18.69
N GLU A 589 23.27 18.91 19.69
CA GLU A 589 22.99 19.94 20.72
C GLU A 589 22.91 21.36 20.15
N ARG A 590 23.59 21.62 19.02
CA ARG A 590 23.48 22.88 18.27
C ARG A 590 22.20 22.99 17.45
N GLY A 591 21.41 21.91 17.36
CA GLY A 591 20.15 21.86 16.62
C GLY A 591 20.26 21.42 15.16
N TYR A 592 21.41 20.86 14.73
CA TYR A 592 21.48 20.23 13.41
C TYR A 592 20.63 18.97 13.37
N GLY A 593 19.84 18.82 12.32
CA GLY A 593 18.93 17.67 12.17
C GLY A 593 19.45 16.58 11.24
N TRP A 594 20.59 16.76 10.56
CA TRP A 594 21.14 15.73 9.66
C TRP A 594 22.64 15.51 9.79
N ILE A 595 23.10 14.31 9.41
CA ILE A 595 24.47 13.97 9.04
C ILE A 595 24.42 13.30 7.66
N MET A 596 25.30 13.73 6.75
CA MET A 596 25.42 13.13 5.42
C MET A 596 26.61 12.17 5.36
N TRP A 597 26.39 11.03 4.73
CA TRP A 597 27.39 9.99 4.48
C TRP A 597 27.52 9.78 2.97
N PHE A 598 28.75 9.65 2.46
CA PHE A 598 28.99 9.48 1.03
C PHE A 598 29.99 8.35 0.75
N ALA A 599 29.78 7.67 -0.38
CA ALA A 599 30.59 6.55 -0.89
C ALA A 599 30.74 5.41 0.13
N PHE A 600 29.63 5.04 0.77
CA PHE A 600 29.55 3.86 1.61
C PHE A 600 29.50 2.58 0.76
N ASP A 601 30.46 1.66 0.93
CA ASP A 601 30.43 0.33 0.31
C ASP A 601 30.98 -0.73 1.27
N PRO A 602 30.08 -1.54 1.88
CA PRO A 602 30.49 -2.61 2.79
C PRO A 602 30.80 -3.93 2.08
N SER A 603 30.45 -4.05 0.79
CA SER A 603 30.65 -5.24 -0.03
C SER A 603 32.04 -5.23 -0.68
N GLY A 604 32.46 -4.07 -1.21
CA GLY A 604 33.65 -3.91 -2.04
C GLY A 604 33.57 -4.69 -3.36
N THR A 605 32.35 -4.90 -3.88
CA THR A 605 32.12 -5.64 -5.13
C THR A 605 32.14 -4.76 -6.38
N GLY A 606 32.01 -3.43 -6.20
CA GLY A 606 32.23 -2.44 -7.25
C GLY A 606 33.69 -2.00 -7.36
N THR A 607 33.91 -0.78 -7.85
CA THR A 607 35.23 -0.15 -7.96
C THR A 607 35.66 0.56 -6.67
N VAL A 608 34.73 0.89 -5.79
CA VAL A 608 35.00 1.38 -4.43
C VAL A 608 35.48 0.22 -3.56
N GLY A 609 36.60 0.42 -2.86
CA GLY A 609 37.12 -0.60 -1.95
C GLY A 609 36.23 -0.78 -0.72
N ASN A 610 36.16 -2.00 -0.19
CA ASN A 610 35.37 -2.31 1.01
C ASN A 610 35.77 -1.39 2.18
N ASN A 611 34.84 -0.55 2.62
CA ASN A 611 35.04 0.38 3.74
C ASN A 611 34.17 0.04 4.97
N ARG A 612 33.61 -1.18 5.05
CA ARG A 612 32.68 -1.62 6.10
C ARG A 612 33.18 -1.34 7.52
N THR A 613 34.39 -1.77 7.86
CA THR A 613 34.95 -1.64 9.22
C THR A 613 35.10 -0.19 9.63
N HIS A 614 35.59 0.66 8.71
CA HIS A 614 35.73 2.09 8.95
C HIS A 614 34.36 2.75 9.13
N SER A 615 33.45 2.50 8.20
CA SER A 615 32.11 3.07 8.16
C SER A 615 31.29 2.68 9.39
N LEU A 616 31.27 1.40 9.78
CA LEU A 616 30.57 0.92 10.98
C LEU A 616 31.08 1.62 12.25
N GLN A 617 32.39 1.86 12.36
CA GLN A 617 32.93 2.60 13.51
C GLN A 617 32.41 4.05 13.54
N GLN A 618 32.28 4.70 12.39
CA GLN A 618 31.74 6.07 12.34
C GLN A 618 30.24 6.11 12.67
N PHE A 619 29.48 5.12 12.21
CA PHE A 619 28.06 4.99 12.52
C PHE A 619 27.84 4.76 14.01
N ARG A 620 28.63 3.89 14.64
CA ARG A 620 28.64 3.66 16.09
C ARG A 620 29.01 4.90 16.87
N ASN A 621 30.05 5.63 16.46
CA ASN A 621 30.42 6.88 17.10
C ASN A 621 29.26 7.89 17.06
N MET A 622 28.62 8.04 15.90
CA MET A 622 27.49 8.93 15.74
C MET A 622 26.32 8.50 16.64
N ALA A 623 25.88 7.24 16.53
CA ALA A 623 24.77 6.69 17.32
C ALA A 623 25.03 6.80 18.83
N GLN A 624 26.24 6.50 19.29
CA GLN A 624 26.61 6.60 20.69
C GLN A 624 26.58 8.06 21.19
N GLY A 625 27.06 9.01 20.38
CA GLY A 625 27.07 10.43 20.73
C GLY A 625 25.68 11.06 20.76
N CYS A 626 24.81 10.67 19.83
CA CYS A 626 23.51 11.32 19.62
C CYS A 626 22.35 10.57 20.31
N TYR A 627 22.37 9.25 20.31
CA TYR A 627 21.25 8.42 20.76
C TYR A 627 21.57 7.62 22.03
N GLY A 628 22.85 7.58 22.44
CA GLY A 628 23.27 6.83 23.62
C GLY A 628 23.25 5.30 23.43
N GLN A 629 23.09 4.82 22.20
CA GLN A 629 23.01 3.41 21.81
C GLN A 629 23.95 3.11 20.64
N ASN A 630 24.21 1.83 20.39
CA ASN A 630 25.06 1.39 19.28
C ASN A 630 24.29 1.05 18.01
N VAL A 631 25.05 0.95 16.91
CA VAL A 631 24.66 0.22 15.71
C VAL A 631 25.10 -1.24 15.87
N LEU A 632 24.15 -2.16 15.69
CA LEU A 632 24.38 -3.60 15.76
C LEU A 632 25.40 -4.05 14.70
N ASP A 633 26.05 -5.19 14.93
CA ASP A 633 26.90 -5.78 13.89
C ASP A 633 26.02 -6.18 12.68
N PRO A 634 26.33 -5.71 11.46
CA PRO A 634 25.62 -6.14 10.27
C PRO A 634 25.86 -7.64 10.06
N LYS A 635 24.82 -8.37 9.67
CA LYS A 635 24.92 -9.83 9.47
C LYS A 635 25.28 -10.17 8.04
N ASN A 636 24.83 -9.33 7.10
CA ASN A 636 24.99 -9.56 5.68
C ASN A 636 25.51 -8.34 4.93
N VAL A 637 25.81 -8.54 3.65
CA VAL A 637 26.03 -7.52 2.63
C VAL A 637 25.20 -7.85 1.39
N TYR A 638 24.84 -6.81 0.65
CA TYR A 638 24.20 -6.92 -0.66
C TYR A 638 25.22 -6.54 -1.73
N ASN A 639 25.38 -7.41 -2.72
CA ASN A 639 26.45 -7.27 -3.71
C ASN A 639 25.99 -6.50 -4.95
N LYS A 640 26.92 -5.76 -5.55
CA LYS A 640 26.85 -5.31 -6.93
C LYS A 640 27.43 -6.40 -7.82
N LEU A 641 26.69 -6.82 -8.85
CA LEU A 641 27.09 -7.93 -9.72
C LEU A 641 27.80 -7.45 -11.00
N GLY A 642 27.64 -6.18 -11.34
CA GLY A 642 28.17 -5.54 -12.54
C GLY A 642 27.27 -4.41 -13.00
N GLU A 643 27.57 -3.80 -14.14
CA GLU A 643 26.75 -2.74 -14.73
C GLU A 643 25.29 -3.21 -14.92
N GLY A 644 24.33 -2.40 -14.47
CA GLY A 644 22.90 -2.69 -14.53
C GLY A 644 22.45 -3.90 -13.71
N SER A 645 23.31 -4.47 -12.85
CA SER A 645 22.97 -5.70 -12.12
C SER A 645 23.29 -5.61 -10.63
N TYR A 646 22.33 -6.00 -9.80
CA TYR A 646 22.38 -6.00 -8.34
C TYR A 646 21.84 -7.33 -7.83
N ASP A 647 22.43 -7.85 -6.75
CA ASP A 647 21.87 -9.02 -6.08
C ASP A 647 20.82 -8.58 -5.04
N PRO A 648 19.55 -8.98 -5.16
CA PRO A 648 18.54 -8.67 -4.16
C PRO A 648 18.70 -9.49 -2.88
N ASN A 649 19.58 -10.51 -2.86
CA ASN A 649 19.72 -11.40 -1.72
C ASN A 649 20.89 -10.98 -0.80
N PRO A 650 20.71 -11.09 0.53
CA PRO A 650 21.78 -10.85 1.49
C PRO A 650 22.81 -11.99 1.49
N HIS A 651 24.08 -11.63 1.63
CA HIS A 651 25.21 -12.55 1.76
C HIS A 651 25.88 -12.42 3.12
N PRO A 652 26.08 -13.51 3.89
CA PRO A 652 26.71 -13.44 5.20
C PRO A 652 28.07 -12.74 5.19
N ILE A 653 28.31 -11.87 6.17
CA ILE A 653 29.62 -11.29 6.41
C ILE A 653 30.49 -12.36 7.10
N ASN A 654 31.59 -12.74 6.44
CA ASN A 654 32.62 -13.61 7.00
C ASN A 654 33.50 -12.90 8.03
#